data_AF-A0AAV5E722-F1
#
_entry.id   AF-A0AAV5E722-F1
#
_cell.length_a   1.000
_cell.length_b   1.000
_cell.length_c   1.000
_cell.angle_alpha   90.00
_cell.angle_beta   90.00
_cell.angle_gamma   90.00
#
_symmetry.space_group_name_H-M   'P 1'
#
loop_
_entity.id
_entity.type
_entity.pdbx_description
1 polymer ?
#
loop_
_entity_poly.entity_id
_entity_poly.type
_entity_poly.pdbx_seq_one_letter_code
_entity_poly.pdbx_strand_id
1 'polypeptide(L)'
;MVLGASFAAAASLPWSILLGGLLGLMPIWLAGRLLNQLWWQPRRLELALRAQGLRGTSYHFLTGDLKDYGRLSREAWSKPLPLRCHDIAPRVMPFVHKLVQDHGEACISWFGPTPKVTLTDPELIRDVMSNKFGHFEKLKFPALSKMLGDGVASHEGEKWVKHRRILNPAFHLEKLKRMLPVFSACCEDMVRRWVASFGSDGSCELDVWPELQTLTGDVISRTAFSSSYLEGRRIFQLQAEQAESIMRNLQKIIIPGYLSLPTKSNRKMHQVNKEVESILRGIIGKRIEAMKEGETTKHDLLGLLLESNMRHTDANGQSSMGMTIEDVIEECKLFYFAGMETTSVLLTWTMVVLSMHPEWQDRARQEVLNLFGKNRPEFDGLSRLKIVTMILNEVLRLYPPGIAFVRKTYKEMKIGGITYPAGVIIELPVLFIHHDPDIWGSDVHEFRPDRFAEGVSKASKDPGAFLPFGWGPRICIGQNFALLEAKMAMCMILQTFEFELAPSAMVLGNLLFPAVASVVPWSLLLGSILGLFLLRMIGRLLDCLWWTPRRLESTLRAQGVRGTSYRFLIGDLKDYSRLIKEAWSRPLPLRCHDIGPRVVPFTYNLVREHGRVCMSWFGPVPKVTIYNAELTRDVMNNKFGHFKKLKLPAALSKLLGDGVASHEGEKWVKHRRILNPAFHRENLKRMLPVFSACCEDMVSRWVDSLGPDGSCELDVWPELQALSGDVISRAAFSCSYHEGRRIFELQVLLLTPIN
;
A
#
# COMPACT_ATOMS: atom_id res chain seq x y z
N MET A 1 7.49 -37.53 5.76
CA MET A 1 6.75 -38.67 5.16
C MET A 1 5.30 -38.83 5.64
N VAL A 2 4.75 -37.95 6.51
CA VAL A 2 3.34 -38.05 7.00
C VAL A 2 2.28 -37.93 5.91
N LEU A 3 2.60 -37.34 4.75
CA LEU A 3 1.70 -37.27 3.59
C LEU A 3 1.71 -38.52 2.68
N GLY A 4 2.55 -39.52 2.95
CA GLY A 4 2.72 -40.68 2.04
C GLY A 4 1.82 -41.88 2.36
N ALA A 5 1.57 -42.15 3.64
CA ALA A 5 0.82 -43.35 4.05
C ALA A 5 -0.68 -43.25 3.76
N SER A 6 -1.27 -42.05 3.80
CA SER A 6 -2.69 -41.84 3.48
C SER A 6 -3.02 -42.00 1.98
N PHE A 7 -2.02 -42.04 1.10
CA PHE A 7 -2.24 -42.20 -0.35
C PHE A 7 -2.08 -43.65 -0.84
N ALA A 8 -1.49 -44.55 -0.05
CA ALA A 8 -1.33 -45.96 -0.45
C ALA A 8 -2.67 -46.70 -0.52
N ALA A 9 -3.64 -46.35 0.34
CA ALA A 9 -5.00 -46.87 0.27
C ALA A 9 -5.81 -46.35 -0.94
N ALA A 10 -5.34 -45.29 -1.61
CA ALA A 10 -5.98 -44.73 -2.81
C ALA A 10 -5.49 -45.38 -4.12
N ALA A 11 -4.50 -46.27 -4.07
CA ALA A 11 -3.87 -46.87 -5.25
C ALA A 11 -4.72 -47.92 -5.98
N SER A 12 -5.89 -48.30 -5.43
CA SER A 12 -6.87 -49.18 -6.07
C SER A 12 -8.04 -48.43 -6.72
N LEU A 13 -8.12 -47.09 -6.60
CA LEU A 13 -9.16 -46.32 -7.28
C LEU A 13 -8.73 -45.95 -8.70
N PRO A 14 -9.58 -46.19 -9.72
CA PRO A 14 -9.35 -45.73 -11.09
C PRO A 14 -8.97 -44.25 -11.10
N TRP A 15 -7.91 -43.89 -11.84
CA TRP A 15 -7.45 -42.50 -11.98
C TRP A 15 -8.56 -41.53 -12.42
N SER A 16 -9.59 -42.02 -13.13
CA SER A 16 -10.79 -41.27 -13.48
C SER A 16 -11.63 -40.83 -12.27
N ILE A 17 -11.69 -41.65 -11.22
CA ILE A 17 -12.40 -41.34 -9.96
C ILE A 17 -11.59 -40.39 -9.10
N LEU A 18 -10.26 -40.50 -9.09
CA LEU A 18 -9.36 -39.55 -8.40
C LEU A 18 -9.31 -38.19 -9.09
N LEU A 19 -9.24 -38.15 -10.44
CA LEU A 19 -9.28 -36.90 -11.21
C LEU A 19 -10.67 -36.25 -11.16
N GLY A 20 -11.74 -37.05 -11.27
CA GLY A 20 -13.12 -36.61 -11.11
C GLY A 20 -13.41 -36.13 -9.68
N GLY A 21 -12.84 -36.81 -8.68
CA GLY A 21 -12.88 -36.42 -7.27
C GLY A 21 -12.12 -35.11 -7.02
N LEU A 22 -10.91 -34.93 -7.56
CA LEU A 22 -10.15 -33.68 -7.44
C LEU A 22 -10.80 -32.52 -8.20
N LEU A 23 -11.34 -32.76 -9.40
CA LEU A 23 -12.09 -31.78 -10.19
C LEU A 23 -13.45 -31.44 -9.59
N GLY A 24 -14.06 -32.33 -8.80
CA GLY A 24 -15.26 -32.05 -8.00
C GLY A 24 -14.94 -31.37 -6.66
N LEU A 25 -13.85 -31.74 -6.00
CA LEU A 25 -13.41 -31.17 -4.73
C LEU A 25 -12.86 -29.74 -4.90
N MET A 26 -12.27 -29.39 -6.03
CA MET A 26 -11.77 -28.03 -6.29
C MET A 26 -12.89 -26.96 -6.33
N PRO A 27 -14.02 -27.13 -7.05
CA PRO A 27 -15.15 -26.20 -7.00
C PRO A 27 -15.85 -26.24 -5.65
N ILE A 28 -15.90 -27.38 -4.94
CA ILE A 28 -16.41 -27.44 -3.56
C ILE A 28 -15.49 -26.65 -2.61
N TRP A 29 -14.17 -26.80 -2.73
CA TRP A 29 -13.19 -26.04 -1.95
C TRP A 29 -13.24 -24.55 -2.27
N LEU A 30 -13.39 -24.19 -3.55
CA LEU A 30 -13.54 -22.80 -3.98
C LEU A 30 -14.87 -22.20 -3.50
N ALA A 31 -15.98 -22.94 -3.61
CA ALA A 31 -17.28 -22.55 -3.10
C ALA A 31 -17.23 -22.41 -1.57
N GLY A 32 -16.57 -23.33 -0.87
CA GLY A 32 -16.32 -23.23 0.57
C GLY A 32 -15.46 -22.03 0.94
N ARG A 33 -14.43 -21.71 0.15
CA ARG A 33 -13.58 -20.53 0.35
C ARG A 33 -14.33 -19.23 0.09
N LEU A 34 -15.15 -19.17 -0.96
CA LEU A 34 -16.01 -18.02 -1.29
C LEU A 34 -17.10 -17.85 -0.24
N LEU A 35 -17.76 -18.92 0.19
CA LEU A 35 -18.74 -18.91 1.27
C LEU A 35 -18.08 -18.43 2.57
N ASN A 36 -16.86 -18.89 2.87
CA ASN A 36 -16.13 -18.42 4.03
C ASN A 36 -15.80 -16.93 3.91
N GLN A 37 -15.31 -16.45 2.77
CA GLN A 37 -14.92 -15.05 2.56
C GLN A 37 -16.09 -14.07 2.46
N LEU A 38 -17.21 -14.49 1.86
CA LEU A 38 -18.34 -13.63 1.52
C LEU A 38 -19.52 -13.77 2.49
N TRP A 39 -19.56 -14.80 3.33
CA TRP A 39 -20.65 -15.02 4.28
C TRP A 39 -20.15 -15.18 5.71
N TRP A 40 -19.31 -16.19 5.98
CA TRP A 40 -18.92 -16.52 7.35
C TRP A 40 -17.96 -15.51 7.97
N GLN A 41 -16.93 -15.07 7.24
CA GLN A 41 -15.95 -14.11 7.71
C GLN A 41 -16.58 -12.74 8.02
N PRO A 42 -17.41 -12.15 7.12
CA PRO A 42 -18.15 -10.93 7.44
C PRO A 42 -18.97 -11.07 8.72
N ARG A 43 -19.80 -12.11 8.85
CA ARG A 43 -20.63 -12.32 10.06
C ARG A 43 -19.80 -12.52 11.33
N ARG A 44 -18.68 -13.23 11.26
CA ARG A 44 -17.77 -13.39 12.41
C ARG A 44 -17.16 -12.06 12.84
N LEU A 45 -16.72 -11.25 11.87
CA LEU A 45 -16.18 -9.91 12.15
C LEU A 45 -17.27 -9.00 12.71
N GLU A 46 -18.49 -9.06 12.19
CA GLU A 46 -19.64 -8.33 12.71
C GLU A 46 -19.90 -8.66 14.17
N LEU A 47 -20.01 -9.95 14.50
CA LEU A 47 -20.23 -10.42 15.86
C LEU A 47 -19.09 -9.99 16.79
N ALA A 48 -17.84 -10.11 16.35
CA ALA A 48 -16.67 -9.71 17.14
C ALA A 48 -16.61 -8.20 17.43
N LEU A 49 -17.01 -7.37 16.47
CA LEU A 49 -17.05 -5.91 16.66
C LEU A 49 -18.26 -5.51 17.53
N ARG A 50 -19.44 -6.09 17.30
CA ARG A 50 -20.64 -5.83 18.11
C ARG A 50 -20.49 -6.29 19.57
N ALA A 51 -19.79 -7.41 19.81
CA ALA A 51 -19.51 -7.90 21.17
C ALA A 51 -18.66 -6.92 22.00
N GLN A 52 -17.94 -6.01 21.34
CA GLN A 52 -17.14 -4.95 21.98
C GLN A 52 -17.93 -3.63 22.14
N GLY A 53 -19.23 -3.62 21.83
CA GLY A 53 -20.12 -2.47 22.02
C GLY A 53 -20.37 -1.62 20.78
N LEU A 54 -19.72 -1.91 19.64
CA LEU A 54 -19.94 -1.14 18.40
C LEU A 54 -21.33 -1.41 17.81
N ARG A 55 -22.05 -0.33 17.50
CA ARG A 55 -23.36 -0.36 16.84
C ARG A 55 -23.23 -0.01 15.36
N GLY A 56 -24.24 -0.32 14.55
CA GLY A 56 -24.16 -0.09 13.11
C GLY A 56 -25.08 -0.99 12.29
N THR A 57 -24.95 -0.88 10.97
CA THR A 57 -25.71 -1.66 9.99
C THR A 57 -25.28 -3.13 10.00
N SER A 58 -26.23 -4.01 9.68
CA SER A 58 -25.98 -5.44 9.54
C SER A 58 -25.43 -5.79 8.17
N TYR A 59 -24.61 -6.84 8.08
CA TYR A 59 -24.02 -7.23 6.81
C TYR A 59 -25.07 -7.71 5.79
N HIS A 60 -25.18 -6.98 4.67
CA HIS A 60 -25.91 -7.41 3.48
C HIS A 60 -24.99 -8.15 2.51
N PHE A 61 -25.35 -9.37 2.14
CA PHE A 61 -24.51 -10.25 1.32
C PHE A 61 -23.98 -9.58 0.04
N LEU A 62 -22.66 -9.70 -0.18
CA LEU A 62 -21.86 -9.14 -1.29
C LEU A 62 -21.76 -7.63 -1.34
N THR A 63 -22.88 -6.91 -1.24
CA THR A 63 -22.91 -5.47 -1.50
C THR A 63 -22.62 -4.64 -0.26
N GLY A 64 -22.85 -5.19 0.94
CA GLY A 64 -22.87 -4.37 2.16
C GLY A 64 -23.83 -3.21 1.99
N ASP A 65 -23.40 -2.01 2.38
CA ASP A 65 -24.22 -0.79 2.36
C ASP A 65 -24.01 0.06 1.09
N LEU A 66 -23.30 -0.45 0.08
CA LEU A 66 -22.98 0.32 -1.12
C LEU A 66 -24.20 0.80 -1.91
N LYS A 67 -25.30 0.04 -1.86
CA LYS A 67 -26.56 0.43 -2.50
C LYS A 67 -27.19 1.63 -1.80
N ASP A 68 -27.22 1.62 -0.47
CA ASP A 68 -27.75 2.73 0.32
C ASP A 68 -26.87 3.95 0.22
N TYR A 69 -25.54 3.77 0.20
CA TYR A 69 -24.59 4.84 -0.09
C TYR A 69 -24.95 5.56 -1.41
N GLY A 70 -25.09 4.82 -2.51
CA GLY A 70 -25.42 5.40 -3.82
C GLY A 70 -26.85 5.93 -3.94
N ARG A 71 -27.81 5.42 -3.15
CA ARG A 71 -29.18 5.93 -3.10
C ARG A 71 -29.25 7.26 -2.35
N LEU A 72 -28.73 7.32 -1.13
CA LEU A 72 -28.75 8.52 -0.29
C LEU A 72 -27.94 9.67 -0.92
N SER A 73 -26.80 9.38 -1.56
CA SER A 73 -26.07 10.40 -2.33
C SER A 73 -26.91 11.00 -3.46
N ARG A 74 -27.69 10.19 -4.20
CA ARG A 74 -28.58 10.70 -5.26
C ARG A 74 -29.70 11.58 -4.71
N GLU A 75 -30.33 11.13 -3.63
CA GLU A 75 -31.42 11.86 -2.97
C GLU A 75 -30.93 13.19 -2.38
N ALA A 76 -29.71 13.20 -1.82
CA ALA A 76 -29.10 14.41 -1.33
C ALA A 76 -28.79 15.38 -2.48
N TRP A 77 -28.10 14.92 -3.53
CA TRP A 77 -27.61 15.78 -4.61
C TRP A 77 -28.70 16.33 -5.53
N SER A 78 -29.88 15.69 -5.59
CA SER A 78 -31.01 16.19 -6.40
C SER A 78 -31.65 17.48 -5.87
N LYS A 79 -31.41 17.83 -4.60
CA LYS A 79 -31.92 19.06 -3.98
C LYS A 79 -30.83 20.15 -4.05
N PRO A 80 -31.16 21.43 -4.29
CA PRO A 80 -30.18 22.51 -4.14
C PRO A 80 -29.86 22.74 -2.65
N LEU A 81 -28.65 23.24 -2.36
CA LEU A 81 -28.30 23.69 -1.01
C LEU A 81 -28.85 25.11 -0.81
N PRO A 82 -29.52 25.43 0.32
CA PRO A 82 -29.95 26.79 0.60
C PRO A 82 -28.76 27.76 0.61
N LEU A 83 -28.94 28.95 0.03
CA LEU A 83 -27.94 30.02 0.09
C LEU A 83 -27.60 30.34 1.56
N ARG A 84 -26.31 30.53 1.88
CA ARG A 84 -25.78 30.77 3.24
C ARG A 84 -25.92 29.62 4.24
N CYS A 85 -26.35 28.43 3.81
CA CYS A 85 -26.27 27.24 4.65
C CYS A 85 -24.87 26.62 4.55
N HIS A 86 -24.10 26.66 5.64
CA HIS A 86 -22.79 26.00 5.71
C HIS A 86 -22.88 24.58 6.30
N ASP A 87 -24.07 24.07 6.66
CA ASP A 87 -24.21 22.66 7.04
C ASP A 87 -24.26 21.75 5.79
N ILE A 88 -23.08 21.30 5.37
CA ILE A 88 -22.92 20.49 4.15
C ILE A 88 -22.79 18.99 4.44
N ALA A 89 -22.60 18.57 5.69
CA ALA A 89 -22.37 17.15 6.02
C ALA A 89 -23.52 16.23 5.56
N PRO A 90 -24.81 16.58 5.75
CA PRO A 90 -25.93 15.79 5.24
C PRO A 90 -25.97 15.68 3.71
N ARG A 91 -25.35 16.63 2.99
CA ARG A 91 -25.32 16.64 1.53
C ARG A 91 -24.12 15.89 0.96
N VAL A 92 -22.95 16.08 1.56
CA VAL A 92 -21.67 15.55 1.04
C VAL A 92 -21.50 14.08 1.43
N MET A 93 -21.87 13.70 2.66
CA MET A 93 -21.74 12.32 3.16
C MET A 93 -23.05 11.82 3.80
N PRO A 94 -24.19 11.82 3.08
CA PRO A 94 -25.52 11.56 3.66
C PRO A 94 -25.63 10.20 4.37
N PHE A 95 -25.00 9.16 3.81
CA PHE A 95 -25.00 7.83 4.42
C PHE A 95 -24.26 7.82 5.76
N VAL A 96 -23.05 8.40 5.80
CA VAL A 96 -22.25 8.45 7.03
C VAL A 96 -22.91 9.36 8.06
N HIS A 97 -23.53 10.45 7.61
CA HIS A 97 -24.26 11.38 8.46
C HIS A 97 -25.40 10.68 9.18
N LYS A 98 -26.25 9.97 8.42
CA LYS A 98 -27.31 9.16 8.98
C LYS A 98 -26.79 8.06 9.91
N LEU A 99 -25.71 7.37 9.52
CA LEU A 99 -25.12 6.29 10.31
C LEU A 99 -24.65 6.77 11.69
N VAL A 100 -23.96 7.92 11.74
CA VAL A 100 -23.47 8.53 12.99
C VAL A 100 -24.63 9.02 13.85
N GLN A 101 -25.67 9.61 13.25
CA GLN A 101 -26.88 10.01 13.99
C GLN A 101 -27.62 8.81 14.61
N ASP A 102 -27.76 7.72 13.85
CA ASP A 102 -28.53 6.53 14.28
C ASP A 102 -27.76 5.65 15.29
N HIS A 103 -26.43 5.66 15.26
CA HIS A 103 -25.60 4.70 15.99
C HIS A 103 -24.49 5.29 16.87
N GLY A 104 -24.25 6.60 16.80
CA GLY A 104 -23.22 7.31 17.56
C GLY A 104 -21.86 7.44 16.85
N GLU A 105 -20.91 7.99 17.59
CA GLU A 105 -19.59 8.45 17.12
C GLU A 105 -18.65 7.33 16.61
N ALA A 106 -18.86 6.10 17.09
CA ALA A 106 -18.13 4.91 16.65
C ALA A 106 -19.11 3.85 16.14
N CYS A 107 -19.23 3.74 14.82
CA CYS A 107 -20.26 2.91 14.19
C CYS A 107 -19.75 2.04 13.03
N ILE A 108 -20.40 0.90 12.84
CA ILE A 108 -20.09 -0.10 11.81
C ILE A 108 -20.96 0.14 10.56
N SER A 109 -20.32 0.07 9.40
CA SER A 109 -20.95 -0.08 8.09
C SER A 109 -20.18 -1.09 7.23
N TRP A 110 -20.64 -1.35 6.01
CA TRP A 110 -20.12 -2.41 5.15
C TRP A 110 -19.71 -1.90 3.77
N PHE A 111 -18.42 -2.07 3.45
CA PHE A 111 -17.89 -1.90 2.10
C PHE A 111 -17.79 -3.26 1.41
N GLY A 112 -18.87 -3.68 0.75
CA GLY A 112 -19.01 -5.05 0.27
C GLY A 112 -18.92 -6.05 1.43
N PRO A 113 -18.10 -7.11 1.35
CA PRO A 113 -17.90 -8.05 2.45
C PRO A 113 -16.94 -7.54 3.54
N THR A 114 -16.38 -6.34 3.41
CA THR A 114 -15.40 -5.81 4.36
C THR A 114 -16.06 -4.86 5.36
N PRO A 115 -15.95 -5.08 6.67
CA PRO A 115 -16.47 -4.14 7.65
C PRO A 115 -15.67 -2.83 7.61
N LYS A 116 -16.40 -1.72 7.69
CA LYS A 116 -15.89 -0.35 7.82
C LYS A 116 -16.37 0.21 9.15
N VAL A 117 -15.46 0.74 9.95
CA VAL A 117 -15.77 1.42 11.20
C VAL A 117 -15.49 2.90 11.02
N THR A 118 -16.51 3.72 11.22
CA THR A 118 -16.39 5.18 11.22
C THR A 118 -16.11 5.63 12.64
N LEU A 119 -15.07 6.44 12.82
CA LEU A 119 -14.68 7.03 14.10
C LEU A 119 -14.72 8.55 13.96
N THR A 120 -15.53 9.25 14.76
CA THR A 120 -15.62 10.73 14.75
C THR A 120 -14.86 11.39 15.89
N ASP A 121 -14.47 10.64 16.94
CA ASP A 121 -13.67 11.15 18.05
C ASP A 121 -12.28 11.64 17.57
N PRO A 122 -11.96 12.93 17.74
CA PRO A 122 -10.68 13.51 17.32
C PRO A 122 -9.45 12.84 17.94
N GLU A 123 -9.52 12.37 19.18
CA GLU A 123 -8.40 11.73 19.87
C GLU A 123 -8.06 10.41 19.19
N LEU A 124 -9.07 9.58 18.94
CA LEU A 124 -8.91 8.30 18.25
C LEU A 124 -8.40 8.49 16.83
N ILE A 125 -8.87 9.52 16.14
CA ILE A 125 -8.41 9.86 14.80
C ILE A 125 -6.92 10.21 14.80
N ARG A 126 -6.49 11.06 15.76
CA ARG A 126 -5.07 11.40 15.91
C ARG A 126 -4.23 10.17 16.24
N ASP A 127 -4.71 9.24 17.06
CA ASP A 127 -4.02 8.00 17.37
C ASP A 127 -3.80 7.14 16.12
N VAL A 128 -4.84 6.96 15.30
CA VAL A 128 -4.74 6.24 14.02
C VAL A 128 -3.78 6.92 13.07
N MET A 129 -3.84 8.25 12.96
CA MET A 129 -3.02 9.03 12.02
C MET A 129 -1.55 9.22 12.48
N SER A 130 -1.28 9.15 13.78
CA SER A 130 0.07 9.30 14.35
C SER A 130 0.92 8.02 14.25
N ASN A 131 0.32 6.90 13.83
CA ASN A 131 1.01 5.62 13.75
C ASN A 131 2.17 5.64 12.73
N LYS A 132 3.40 5.54 13.23
CA LYS A 132 4.64 5.50 12.43
C LYS A 132 5.01 4.11 11.91
N PHE A 133 4.35 3.05 12.40
CA PHE A 133 4.73 1.66 12.16
C PHE A 133 4.07 1.04 10.93
N GLY A 134 3.25 1.80 10.19
CA GLY A 134 2.55 1.30 9.01
C GLY A 134 1.50 0.23 9.30
N HIS A 135 1.03 0.12 10.55
CA HIS A 135 0.01 -0.87 10.92
C HIS A 135 -1.39 -0.53 10.39
N PHE A 136 -1.60 0.75 10.07
CA PHE A 136 -2.78 1.27 9.39
C PHE A 136 -2.39 1.62 7.96
N GLU A 137 -2.61 0.68 7.06
CA GLU A 137 -2.35 0.87 5.63
C GLU A 137 -3.49 1.68 5.01
N LYS A 138 -3.24 2.39 3.91
CA LYS A 138 -4.32 2.96 3.11
C LYS A 138 -5.13 1.85 2.43
N LEU A 139 -6.41 2.13 2.20
CA LEU A 139 -7.25 1.26 1.38
C LEU A 139 -6.74 1.30 -0.07
N LYS A 140 -6.20 0.17 -0.55
CA LYS A 140 -5.65 0.05 -1.91
C LYS A 140 -6.63 -0.67 -2.83
N PHE A 141 -6.80 -0.12 -4.02
CA PHE A 141 -7.38 -0.83 -5.15
C PHE A 141 -6.33 -0.90 -6.26
N PRO A 142 -5.45 -1.92 -6.28
CA PRO A 142 -4.20 -1.89 -7.03
C PRO A 142 -4.32 -1.47 -8.51
N ALA A 143 -5.39 -1.90 -9.19
CA ALA A 143 -5.61 -1.55 -10.60
C ALA A 143 -6.08 -0.10 -10.84
N LEU A 144 -6.69 0.56 -9.85
CA LEU A 144 -7.17 1.95 -9.97
C LEU A 144 -6.21 2.95 -9.34
N SER A 145 -5.55 2.56 -8.24
CA SER A 145 -4.51 3.38 -7.61
C SER A 145 -3.41 3.71 -8.61
N LYS A 146 -3.05 2.76 -9.49
CA LYS A 146 -2.09 2.99 -10.59
C LYS A 146 -2.60 3.95 -11.67
N MET A 147 -3.91 4.15 -11.81
CA MET A 147 -4.48 4.98 -12.88
C MET A 147 -4.52 6.47 -12.54
N LEU A 148 -4.62 6.84 -11.26
CA LEU A 148 -4.55 8.24 -10.81
C LEU A 148 -3.13 8.65 -10.36
N GLY A 149 -2.27 7.66 -10.09
CA GLY A 149 -0.90 7.84 -9.65
C GLY A 149 -0.61 7.00 -8.40
N ASP A 150 0.21 5.96 -8.53
CA ASP A 150 0.78 5.21 -7.41
C ASP A 150 2.05 5.92 -6.91
N GLY A 151 1.89 7.10 -6.31
CA GLY A 151 2.99 7.90 -5.75
C GLY A 151 3.06 7.87 -4.22
N VAL A 152 3.77 8.83 -3.62
CA VAL A 152 4.01 8.93 -2.17
C VAL A 152 2.74 8.95 -1.33
N ALA A 153 1.61 9.40 -1.91
CA ALA A 153 0.31 9.34 -1.27
C ALA A 153 -0.20 7.90 -1.09
N SER A 154 0.13 6.95 -1.96
CA SER A 154 -0.39 5.57 -1.97
C SER A 154 0.62 4.54 -1.44
N HIS A 155 1.91 4.90 -1.41
CA HIS A 155 2.97 4.02 -0.94
C HIS A 155 2.88 3.69 0.55
N GLU A 156 3.43 2.53 0.92
CA GLU A 156 3.50 2.04 2.30
C GLU A 156 4.91 1.56 2.64
N GLY A 157 5.20 1.42 3.94
CA GLY A 157 6.49 0.90 4.43
C GLY A 157 7.70 1.71 3.96
N GLU A 158 8.80 1.00 3.69
CA GLU A 158 10.08 1.60 3.24
C GLU A 158 9.93 2.44 1.97
N LYS A 159 9.08 2.01 1.03
CA LYS A 159 8.87 2.76 -0.24
C LYS A 159 8.33 4.16 0.05
N TRP A 160 7.35 4.27 0.96
CA TRP A 160 6.86 5.58 1.38
C TRP A 160 7.94 6.41 2.08
N VAL A 161 8.68 5.82 3.04
CA VAL A 161 9.74 6.54 3.76
C VAL A 161 10.79 7.09 2.79
N LYS A 162 11.21 6.27 1.83
CA LYS A 162 12.17 6.64 0.78
C LYS A 162 11.65 7.80 -0.06
N HIS A 163 10.47 7.67 -0.65
CA HIS A 163 9.90 8.70 -1.52
C HIS A 163 9.64 10.00 -0.74
N ARG A 164 9.08 9.91 0.47
CA ARG A 164 8.81 11.09 1.33
C ARG A 164 10.11 11.83 1.70
N ARG A 165 11.19 11.11 1.98
CA ARG A 165 12.51 11.70 2.27
C ARG A 165 13.07 12.46 1.06
N ILE A 166 12.91 11.91 -0.14
CA ILE A 166 13.41 12.55 -1.38
C ILE A 166 12.57 13.79 -1.73
N LEU A 167 11.25 13.73 -1.53
CA LEU A 167 10.32 14.77 -1.92
C LEU A 167 10.23 15.95 -0.94
N ASN A 168 10.36 15.71 0.37
CA ASN A 168 10.19 16.76 1.40
C ASN A 168 11.01 18.04 1.14
N PRO A 169 12.29 18.00 0.74
CA PRO A 169 13.08 19.20 0.48
C PRO A 169 12.48 20.15 -0.56
N ALA A 170 11.72 19.63 -1.54
CA ALA A 170 11.08 20.44 -2.58
C ALA A 170 9.99 21.36 -2.01
N PHE A 171 9.38 20.96 -0.89
CA PHE A 171 8.26 21.65 -0.24
C PHE A 171 8.70 22.47 0.99
N HIS A 172 10.01 22.61 1.22
CA HIS A 172 10.52 23.52 2.25
C HIS A 172 10.32 24.99 1.84
N LEU A 173 10.02 25.86 2.81
CA LEU A 173 9.70 27.27 2.58
C LEU A 173 10.76 27.99 1.74
N GLU A 174 12.05 27.71 1.96
CA GLU A 174 13.14 28.32 1.19
C GLU A 174 13.09 28.01 -0.32
N LYS A 175 12.63 26.81 -0.69
CA LYS A 175 12.44 26.41 -2.09
C LYS A 175 11.15 27.01 -2.65
N LEU A 176 10.07 27.01 -1.86
CA LEU A 176 8.81 27.63 -2.24
C LEU A 176 8.94 29.13 -2.50
N LYS A 177 9.79 29.86 -1.76
CA LYS A 177 10.10 31.28 -2.03
C LYS A 177 10.59 31.51 -3.46
N ARG A 178 11.36 30.57 -4.03
CA ARG A 178 11.87 30.66 -5.41
C ARG A 178 10.80 30.43 -6.46
N MET A 179 9.65 29.85 -6.09
CA MET A 179 8.52 29.57 -6.98
C MET A 179 7.51 30.73 -7.05
N LEU A 180 7.55 31.68 -6.11
CA LEU A 180 6.59 32.79 -6.04
C LEU A 180 6.53 33.67 -7.30
N PRO A 181 7.65 33.98 -7.99
CA PRO A 181 7.57 34.72 -9.25
C PRO A 181 6.78 33.99 -10.33
N VAL A 182 6.72 32.66 -10.28
CA VAL A 182 5.88 31.87 -11.18
C VAL A 182 4.42 31.92 -10.72
N PHE A 183 4.16 31.76 -9.41
CA PHE A 183 2.80 31.85 -8.86
C PHE A 183 2.12 33.15 -9.25
N SER A 184 2.81 34.27 -9.03
CA SER A 184 2.26 35.57 -9.37
C SER A 184 2.14 35.79 -10.87
N ALA A 185 3.06 35.28 -11.71
CA ALA A 185 2.91 35.40 -13.16
C ALA A 185 1.65 34.66 -13.66
N CYS A 186 1.36 33.47 -13.14
CA CYS A 186 0.13 32.75 -13.44
C CYS A 186 -1.12 33.52 -12.98
N CYS A 187 -1.06 34.14 -11.80
CA CYS A 187 -2.15 34.98 -11.30
C CYS A 187 -2.34 36.24 -12.16
N GLU A 188 -1.26 36.91 -12.60
CA GLU A 188 -1.31 38.06 -13.52
C GLU A 188 -1.95 37.67 -14.85
N ASP A 189 -1.61 36.51 -15.40
CA ASP A 189 -2.20 35.99 -16.63
C ASP A 189 -3.71 35.76 -16.48
N MET A 190 -4.16 35.23 -15.33
CA MET A 190 -5.59 35.07 -15.01
C MET A 190 -6.29 36.42 -14.86
N VAL A 191 -5.74 37.32 -14.03
CA VAL A 191 -6.30 38.66 -13.81
C VAL A 191 -6.43 39.42 -15.13
N ARG A 192 -5.41 39.38 -15.99
CA ARG A 192 -5.45 40.02 -17.32
C ARG A 192 -6.58 39.48 -18.20
N ARG A 193 -6.81 38.16 -18.19
CA ARG A 193 -7.91 37.55 -18.95
C ARG A 193 -9.28 37.96 -18.42
N TRP A 194 -9.44 38.01 -17.09
CA TRP A 194 -10.70 38.43 -16.46
C TRP A 194 -10.99 39.93 -16.70
N VAL A 195 -9.98 40.80 -16.63
CA VAL A 195 -10.14 42.22 -17.00
C VAL A 195 -10.52 42.37 -18.47
N ALA A 196 -9.92 41.56 -19.36
CA ALA A 196 -10.24 41.60 -20.78
C ALA A 196 -11.63 41.05 -21.13
N SER A 197 -12.28 40.30 -20.21
CA SER A 197 -13.65 39.80 -20.40
C SER A 197 -14.73 40.74 -19.87
N PHE A 198 -14.36 41.91 -19.33
CA PHE A 198 -15.33 42.90 -18.88
C PHE A 198 -16.17 43.44 -20.03
N GLY A 199 -17.47 43.54 -19.79
CA GLY A 199 -18.40 44.24 -20.67
C GLY A 199 -18.17 45.75 -20.66
N SER A 200 -18.97 46.46 -21.45
CA SER A 200 -18.95 47.93 -21.53
C SER A 200 -19.27 48.62 -20.20
N ASP A 201 -19.93 47.92 -19.29
CA ASP A 201 -20.29 48.33 -17.93
C ASP A 201 -19.18 48.07 -16.90
N GLY A 202 -18.07 47.45 -17.32
CA GLY A 202 -16.95 47.11 -16.43
C GLY A 202 -17.21 45.90 -15.55
N SER A 203 -18.24 45.09 -15.84
CA SER A 203 -18.56 43.86 -15.10
C SER A 203 -18.51 42.63 -16.01
N CYS A 204 -18.39 41.42 -15.43
CA CYS A 204 -18.66 40.18 -16.15
C CYS A 204 -19.17 39.08 -15.20
N GLU A 205 -20.06 38.22 -15.71
CA GLU A 205 -20.45 36.99 -15.04
C GLU A 205 -19.45 35.88 -15.41
N LEU A 206 -18.95 35.16 -14.41
CA LEU A 206 -17.89 34.18 -14.59
C LEU A 206 -18.13 32.94 -13.72
N ASP A 207 -18.06 31.75 -14.34
CA ASP A 207 -17.87 30.51 -13.59
C ASP A 207 -16.41 30.43 -13.13
N VAL A 208 -16.19 30.66 -11.83
CA VAL A 208 -14.85 30.74 -11.24
C VAL A 208 -14.16 29.38 -11.14
N TRP A 209 -14.91 28.26 -11.13
CA TRP A 209 -14.31 26.94 -10.88
C TRP A 209 -13.35 26.49 -11.99
N PRO A 210 -13.73 26.50 -13.29
CA PRO A 210 -12.81 26.16 -14.39
C PRO A 210 -11.60 27.10 -14.49
N GLU A 211 -11.79 28.38 -14.13
CA GLU A 211 -10.74 29.39 -14.15
C GLU A 211 -9.71 29.17 -13.04
N LEU A 212 -10.17 28.84 -11.83
CA LEU A 212 -9.28 28.52 -10.71
C LEU A 212 -8.58 27.17 -10.91
N GLN A 213 -9.25 26.16 -11.49
CA GLN A 213 -8.59 24.93 -11.93
C GLN A 213 -7.48 25.23 -12.96
N THR A 214 -7.76 26.12 -13.90
CA THR A 214 -6.78 26.58 -14.90
C THR A 214 -5.58 27.25 -14.23
N LEU A 215 -5.81 28.16 -13.29
CA LEU A 215 -4.75 28.83 -12.52
C LEU A 215 -3.87 27.82 -11.78
N THR A 216 -4.46 26.97 -10.95
CA THR A 216 -3.70 26.04 -10.10
C THR A 216 -2.98 24.98 -10.93
N GLY A 217 -3.60 24.60 -12.05
CA GLY A 217 -2.99 23.71 -13.03
C GLY A 217 -1.75 24.34 -13.69
N ASP A 218 -1.82 25.62 -14.05
CA ASP A 218 -0.69 26.34 -14.62
C ASP A 218 0.45 26.51 -13.60
N VAL A 219 0.10 26.88 -12.36
CA VAL A 219 1.06 27.02 -11.26
C VAL A 219 1.84 25.73 -11.04
N ILE A 220 1.16 24.58 -10.85
CA ILE A 220 1.86 23.32 -10.63
C ILE A 220 2.66 22.88 -11.87
N SER A 221 2.15 23.11 -13.09
CA SER A 221 2.87 22.79 -14.34
C SER A 221 4.18 23.55 -14.45
N ARG A 222 4.15 24.87 -14.24
CA ARG A 222 5.34 25.74 -14.36
C ARG A 222 6.32 25.56 -13.20
N THR A 223 5.83 25.33 -11.97
CA THR A 223 6.70 25.28 -10.77
C THR A 223 7.23 23.91 -10.41
N ALA A 224 6.46 22.84 -10.64
CA ALA A 224 6.90 21.48 -10.36
C ALA A 224 7.59 20.84 -11.55
N PHE A 225 7.21 21.17 -12.78
CA PHE A 225 7.66 20.43 -13.97
C PHE A 225 8.37 21.28 -15.03
N SER A 226 8.40 22.61 -14.89
CA SER A 226 8.91 23.54 -15.92
C SER A 226 8.33 23.27 -17.31
N SER A 227 7.13 22.67 -17.38
CA SER A 227 6.44 22.31 -18.62
C SER A 227 5.61 23.49 -19.13
N SER A 228 5.18 23.40 -20.38
CA SER A 228 4.21 24.36 -20.92
C SER A 228 2.83 24.10 -20.30
N TYR A 229 2.06 25.18 -20.07
CA TYR A 229 0.67 25.10 -19.64
C TYR A 229 -0.17 24.13 -20.50
N LEU A 230 0.08 24.11 -21.82
CA LEU A 230 -0.67 23.29 -22.76
C LEU A 230 -0.51 21.78 -22.51
N GLU A 231 0.71 21.33 -22.19
CA GLU A 231 0.98 19.92 -21.84
C GLU A 231 0.32 19.56 -20.49
N GLY A 232 0.39 20.45 -19.50
CA GLY A 232 -0.28 20.29 -18.20
C GLY A 232 -1.81 20.22 -18.33
N ARG A 233 -2.41 21.14 -19.09
CA ARG A 233 -3.88 21.20 -19.33
C ARG A 233 -4.44 19.88 -19.83
N ARG A 234 -3.76 19.22 -20.76
CA ARG A 234 -4.20 17.92 -21.28
C ARG A 234 -4.12 16.83 -20.21
N ILE A 235 -3.04 16.80 -19.42
CA ILE A 235 -2.91 15.84 -18.30
C ILE A 235 -4.07 16.02 -17.31
N PHE A 236 -4.39 17.26 -16.93
CA PHE A 236 -5.47 17.53 -15.98
C PHE A 236 -6.84 17.09 -16.49
N GLN A 237 -7.18 17.42 -17.73
CA GLN A 237 -8.45 17.00 -18.35
C GLN A 237 -8.58 15.47 -18.35
N LEU A 238 -7.51 14.78 -18.73
CA LEU A 238 -7.45 13.32 -18.73
C LEU A 238 -7.59 12.75 -17.30
N GLN A 239 -6.92 13.34 -16.31
CA GLN A 239 -7.01 12.90 -14.92
C GLN A 239 -8.39 13.16 -14.30
N ALA A 240 -9.04 14.27 -14.62
CA ALA A 240 -10.42 14.56 -14.20
C ALA A 240 -11.40 13.53 -14.79
N GLU A 241 -11.29 13.23 -16.09
CA GLU A 241 -12.07 12.19 -16.76
C GLU A 241 -11.81 10.79 -16.17
N GLN A 242 -10.55 10.52 -15.82
CA GLN A 242 -10.14 9.28 -15.17
C GLN A 242 -10.76 9.17 -13.77
N ALA A 243 -10.69 10.23 -12.97
CA ALA A 243 -11.25 10.28 -11.61
C ALA A 243 -12.76 10.06 -11.63
N GLU A 244 -13.48 10.75 -12.53
CA GLU A 244 -14.92 10.54 -12.74
C GLU A 244 -15.19 9.06 -13.06
N SER A 245 -14.48 8.49 -14.03
CA SER A 245 -14.65 7.09 -14.44
C SER A 245 -14.33 6.07 -13.34
N ILE A 246 -13.36 6.37 -12.48
CA ILE A 246 -13.03 5.56 -11.30
C ILE A 246 -14.18 5.60 -10.30
N MET A 247 -14.68 6.80 -9.97
CA MET A 247 -15.80 6.97 -9.03
C MET A 247 -17.05 6.24 -9.51
N ARG A 248 -17.37 6.34 -10.81
CA ARG A 248 -18.48 5.61 -11.44
C ARG A 248 -18.37 4.08 -11.31
N ASN A 249 -17.15 3.56 -11.22
CA ASN A 249 -16.89 2.13 -11.18
C ASN A 249 -16.63 1.58 -9.77
N LEU A 250 -16.50 2.41 -8.72
CA LEU A 250 -16.20 1.98 -7.34
C LEU A 250 -17.14 0.88 -6.83
N GLN A 251 -18.42 0.94 -7.19
CA GLN A 251 -19.40 -0.09 -6.80
C GLN A 251 -19.18 -1.45 -7.52
N LYS A 252 -18.56 -1.44 -8.70
CA LYS A 252 -18.28 -2.64 -9.51
C LYS A 252 -16.91 -3.25 -9.17
N ILE A 253 -16.07 -2.53 -8.42
CA ILE A 253 -14.70 -2.91 -8.08
C ILE A 253 -14.62 -4.05 -7.05
N ILE A 254 -15.71 -4.36 -6.35
CA ILE A 254 -15.80 -5.57 -5.51
C ILE A 254 -15.70 -6.84 -6.36
N ILE A 255 -16.05 -6.78 -7.65
CA ILE A 255 -15.97 -7.94 -8.55
C ILE A 255 -14.50 -8.15 -8.95
N PRO A 256 -13.84 -9.22 -8.47
CA PRO A 256 -12.43 -9.44 -8.77
C PRO A 256 -12.19 -9.57 -10.28
N GLY A 257 -11.29 -8.76 -10.82
CA GLY A 257 -10.95 -8.77 -12.25
C GLY A 257 -11.89 -7.98 -13.16
N TYR A 258 -12.89 -7.26 -12.64
CA TYR A 258 -13.81 -6.42 -13.44
C TYR A 258 -13.07 -5.45 -14.36
N LEU A 259 -12.01 -4.81 -13.86
CA LEU A 259 -11.19 -3.83 -14.61
C LEU A 259 -10.38 -4.46 -15.75
N SER A 260 -10.20 -5.78 -15.73
CA SER A 260 -9.58 -6.53 -16.82
C SER A 260 -10.57 -6.92 -17.92
N LEU A 261 -11.87 -6.73 -17.71
CA LEU A 261 -12.88 -6.98 -18.73
C LEU A 261 -12.84 -5.87 -19.78
N PRO A 262 -12.96 -6.19 -21.08
CA PRO A 262 -12.82 -5.21 -22.16
C PRO A 262 -14.11 -4.39 -22.38
N THR A 263 -14.70 -3.85 -21.31
CA THR A 263 -15.89 -2.98 -21.39
C THR A 263 -15.52 -1.63 -22.00
N LYS A 264 -16.50 -0.89 -22.56
CA LYS A 264 -16.27 0.46 -23.11
C LYS A 264 -15.61 1.40 -22.08
N SER A 265 -16.10 1.37 -20.83
CA SER A 265 -15.56 2.17 -19.73
C SER A 265 -14.12 1.78 -19.37
N ASN A 266 -13.82 0.49 -19.23
CA ASN A 266 -12.46 0.04 -18.90
C ASN A 266 -11.47 0.33 -20.02
N ARG A 267 -11.86 0.13 -21.30
CA ARG A 267 -11.02 0.47 -22.45
C ARG A 267 -10.67 1.95 -22.48
N LYS A 268 -11.67 2.82 -22.25
CA LYS A 268 -11.49 4.27 -22.16
C LYS A 268 -10.53 4.65 -21.03
N MET A 269 -10.71 4.08 -19.83
CA MET A 269 -9.80 4.30 -18.69
C MET A 269 -8.36 3.86 -18.98
N HIS A 270 -8.17 2.73 -19.67
CA HIS A 270 -6.84 2.27 -20.08
C HIS A 270 -6.20 3.19 -21.14
N GLN A 271 -7.00 3.72 -22.07
CA GLN A 271 -6.54 4.66 -23.10
C GLN A 271 -6.10 5.99 -22.47
N VAL A 272 -6.93 6.56 -21.58
CA VAL A 272 -6.64 7.79 -20.84
C VAL A 272 -5.34 7.66 -20.04
N ASN A 273 -5.16 6.57 -19.29
CA ASN A 273 -3.92 6.34 -18.54
C ASN A 273 -2.68 6.24 -19.45
N LYS A 274 -2.80 5.57 -20.61
CA LYS A 274 -1.70 5.48 -21.58
C LYS A 274 -1.33 6.85 -22.16
N GLU A 275 -2.31 7.69 -22.44
CA GLU A 275 -2.08 9.04 -22.96
C GLU A 275 -1.36 9.92 -21.93
N VAL A 276 -1.80 9.90 -20.66
CA VAL A 276 -1.12 10.59 -19.56
C VAL A 276 0.33 10.10 -19.42
N GLU A 277 0.56 8.79 -19.42
CA GLU A 277 1.92 8.22 -19.36
C GLU A 277 2.79 8.67 -20.55
N SER A 278 2.23 8.75 -21.75
CA SER A 278 2.95 9.19 -22.95
C SER A 278 3.40 10.65 -22.83
N ILE A 279 2.51 11.55 -22.41
CA ILE A 279 2.83 12.97 -22.24
C ILE A 279 3.90 13.14 -21.16
N LEU A 280 3.74 12.47 -20.01
CA LEU A 280 4.71 12.55 -18.91
C LEU A 280 6.09 12.00 -19.31
N ARG A 281 6.14 10.89 -20.06
CA ARG A 281 7.41 10.38 -20.61
C ARG A 281 8.07 11.38 -21.54
N GLY A 282 7.29 12.10 -22.36
CA GLY A 282 7.78 13.18 -23.20
C GLY A 282 8.41 14.32 -22.39
N ILE A 283 7.73 14.80 -21.34
CA ILE A 283 8.22 15.87 -20.45
C ILE A 283 9.52 15.42 -19.74
N ILE A 284 9.51 14.22 -19.16
CA ILE A 284 10.67 13.65 -18.45
C ILE A 284 11.85 13.46 -19.42
N GLY A 285 11.60 12.95 -20.62
CA GLY A 285 12.62 12.74 -21.65
C GLY A 285 13.30 14.05 -22.06
N LYS A 286 12.53 15.08 -22.41
CA LYS A 286 13.05 16.43 -22.73
C LYS A 286 13.93 16.97 -21.59
N ARG A 287 13.51 16.76 -20.34
CA ARG A 287 14.23 17.22 -19.16
C ARG A 287 15.55 16.49 -18.93
N ILE A 288 15.58 15.17 -19.13
CA ILE A 288 16.80 14.37 -19.00
C ILE A 288 17.84 14.80 -20.04
N GLU A 289 17.44 15.07 -21.29
CA GLU A 289 18.37 15.54 -22.32
C GLU A 289 18.92 16.94 -21.98
N ALA A 290 18.08 17.90 -21.58
CA ALA A 290 18.54 19.22 -21.15
C ALA A 290 19.55 19.16 -19.98
N MET A 291 19.36 18.22 -19.04
CA MET A 291 20.31 18.00 -17.94
C MET A 291 21.67 17.44 -18.41
N LYS A 292 21.70 16.61 -19.47
CA LYS A 292 22.95 16.10 -20.04
C LYS A 292 23.73 17.18 -20.77
N GLU A 293 23.04 18.14 -21.38
CA GLU A 293 23.62 19.27 -22.12
C GLU A 293 24.21 20.35 -21.19
N GLY A 294 24.15 20.15 -19.87
CA GLY A 294 24.79 21.04 -18.90
C GLY A 294 23.95 22.28 -18.54
N GLU A 295 22.67 22.33 -18.92
CA GLU A 295 21.78 23.37 -18.42
C GLU A 295 21.67 23.27 -16.89
N THR A 296 22.00 24.37 -16.19
CA THR A 296 21.86 24.42 -14.73
C THR A 296 20.43 24.07 -14.34
N THR A 297 20.27 22.98 -13.60
CA THR A 297 18.97 22.45 -13.21
C THR A 297 18.12 23.54 -12.55
N LYS A 298 17.00 23.89 -13.19
CA LYS A 298 15.91 24.60 -12.50
C LYS A 298 15.57 23.78 -11.27
N HIS A 299 15.55 24.40 -10.09
CA HIS A 299 15.32 23.73 -8.81
C HIS A 299 13.82 23.43 -8.59
N ASP A 300 13.17 22.87 -9.63
CA ASP A 300 11.78 22.43 -9.61
C ASP A 300 11.67 20.99 -9.09
N LEU A 301 10.44 20.57 -8.80
CA LEU A 301 10.16 19.25 -8.23
C LEU A 301 10.70 18.12 -9.12
N LEU A 302 10.51 18.22 -10.43
CA LEU A 302 11.03 17.28 -11.41
C LEU A 302 12.56 17.25 -11.43
N GLY A 303 13.21 18.41 -11.36
CA GLY A 303 14.67 18.53 -11.23
C GLY A 303 15.18 17.82 -9.99
N LEU A 304 14.54 17.98 -8.84
CA LEU A 304 14.89 17.28 -7.60
C LEU A 304 14.68 15.76 -7.70
N LEU A 305 13.60 15.32 -8.34
CA LEU A 305 13.31 13.91 -8.61
C LEU A 305 14.40 13.28 -9.50
N LEU A 306 14.78 13.97 -10.58
CA LEU A 306 15.79 13.50 -11.53
C LEU A 306 17.20 13.56 -10.97
N GLU A 307 17.57 14.62 -10.25
CA GLU A 307 18.85 14.73 -9.56
C GLU A 307 19.04 13.60 -8.54
N SER A 308 17.99 13.25 -7.78
CA SER A 308 18.04 12.12 -6.86
C SER A 308 18.24 10.78 -7.59
N ASN A 309 17.76 10.64 -8.82
CA ASN A 309 18.01 9.44 -9.62
C ASN A 309 19.45 9.40 -10.13
N MET A 310 19.96 10.53 -10.62
CA MET A 310 21.32 10.64 -11.17
C MET A 310 22.41 10.48 -10.11
N ARG A 311 22.25 11.05 -8.91
CA ARG A 311 23.22 10.94 -7.79
C ARG A 311 23.40 9.51 -7.25
N HIS A 312 22.55 8.57 -7.66
CA HIS A 312 22.60 7.18 -7.23
C HIS A 312 22.80 6.20 -8.40
N THR A 313 23.27 6.67 -9.55
CA THR A 313 23.63 5.80 -10.67
C THR A 313 25.14 5.60 -10.66
N ASP A 314 25.61 4.43 -10.22
CA ASP A 314 27.05 4.10 -10.24
C ASP A 314 27.52 3.89 -11.69
N ALA A 315 28.84 3.87 -11.93
CA ALA A 315 29.48 3.69 -13.25
C ALA A 315 29.04 2.43 -14.04
N ASN A 316 28.32 1.50 -13.39
CA ASN A 316 27.74 0.29 -13.98
C ASN A 316 26.21 0.39 -14.23
N GLY A 317 25.58 1.56 -14.10
CA GLY A 317 24.18 1.78 -14.44
C GLY A 317 23.14 1.19 -13.47
N GLN A 318 23.52 0.74 -12.27
CA GLN A 318 22.60 0.23 -11.26
C GLN A 318 22.43 1.18 -10.09
N SER A 319 21.18 1.51 -9.77
CA SER A 319 20.80 2.40 -8.66
C SER A 319 20.23 1.61 -7.48
N SER A 320 20.94 1.63 -6.34
CA SER A 320 20.46 0.99 -5.10
C SER A 320 19.60 1.93 -4.24
N MET A 321 19.64 3.25 -4.47
CA MET A 321 19.04 4.25 -3.57
C MET A 321 18.14 5.31 -4.25
N GLY A 322 18.08 5.39 -5.58
CA GLY A 322 17.21 6.33 -6.34
C GLY A 322 15.79 5.79 -6.62
N MET A 323 14.88 6.63 -7.13
CA MET A 323 13.57 6.21 -7.67
C MET A 323 13.74 5.65 -9.09
N THR A 324 12.87 4.75 -9.52
CA THR A 324 12.83 4.34 -10.93
C THR A 324 12.19 5.44 -11.79
N ILE A 325 12.39 5.42 -13.12
CA ILE A 325 11.66 6.34 -14.01
C ILE A 325 10.15 6.12 -13.91
N GLU A 326 9.71 4.87 -13.76
CA GLU A 326 8.32 4.53 -13.49
C GLU A 326 7.82 5.16 -12.19
N ASP A 327 8.62 5.12 -11.12
CA ASP A 327 8.29 5.80 -9.86
C ASP A 327 8.16 7.32 -10.07
N VAL A 328 9.07 7.94 -10.83
CA VAL A 328 9.00 9.37 -11.15
C VAL A 328 7.71 9.70 -11.91
N ILE A 329 7.32 8.88 -12.89
CA ILE A 329 6.06 9.09 -13.64
C ILE A 329 4.86 9.03 -12.70
N GLU A 330 4.82 8.06 -11.78
CA GLU A 330 3.72 7.92 -10.84
C GLU A 330 3.67 9.07 -9.81
N GLU A 331 4.82 9.58 -9.36
CA GLU A 331 4.88 10.81 -8.56
C GLU A 331 4.39 12.03 -9.36
N CYS A 332 4.79 12.18 -10.62
CA CYS A 332 4.31 13.26 -11.48
C CYS A 332 2.78 13.23 -11.62
N LYS A 333 2.19 12.05 -11.91
CA LYS A 333 0.72 11.88 -11.96
C LYS A 333 0.06 12.37 -10.66
N LEU A 334 0.61 11.94 -9.52
CA LEU A 334 0.09 12.34 -8.21
C LEU A 334 0.14 13.85 -7.99
N PHE A 335 1.27 14.51 -8.28
CA PHE A 335 1.43 15.94 -8.04
C PHE A 335 0.58 16.82 -8.97
N TYR A 336 0.44 16.43 -10.25
CA TYR A 336 -0.50 17.10 -11.16
C TYR A 336 -1.93 17.03 -10.60
N PHE A 337 -2.40 15.84 -10.20
CA PHE A 337 -3.75 15.70 -9.67
C PHE A 337 -3.95 16.43 -8.34
N ALA A 338 -3.05 16.21 -7.37
CA ALA A 338 -3.20 16.73 -6.01
C ALA A 338 -3.01 18.24 -5.93
N GLY A 339 -2.07 18.81 -6.69
CA GLY A 339 -1.75 20.24 -6.66
C GLY A 339 -2.82 21.11 -7.31
N MET A 340 -3.46 20.64 -8.37
CA MET A 340 -4.51 21.39 -9.05
C MET A 340 -5.83 21.32 -8.28
N GLU A 341 -6.38 20.11 -8.11
CA GLU A 341 -7.78 19.94 -7.69
C GLU A 341 -8.01 20.46 -6.27
N THR A 342 -7.05 20.28 -5.35
CA THR A 342 -7.27 20.67 -3.95
C THR A 342 -7.20 22.18 -3.73
N THR A 343 -6.26 22.88 -4.39
CA THR A 343 -6.15 24.33 -4.27
C THR A 343 -7.31 25.04 -4.98
N SER A 344 -7.77 24.53 -6.14
CA SER A 344 -8.91 25.13 -6.85
C SER A 344 -10.17 25.06 -5.98
N VAL A 345 -10.42 23.95 -5.28
CA VAL A 345 -11.51 23.82 -4.31
C VAL A 345 -11.45 24.87 -3.22
N LEU A 346 -10.28 25.03 -2.59
CA LEU A 346 -10.09 26.03 -1.54
C LEU A 346 -10.40 27.43 -2.06
N LEU A 347 -9.83 27.81 -3.22
CA LEU A 347 -10.03 29.13 -3.81
C LEU A 347 -11.48 29.37 -4.22
N THR A 348 -12.14 28.39 -4.83
CA THR A 348 -13.54 28.52 -5.24
C THR A 348 -14.44 28.73 -4.03
N TRP A 349 -14.31 27.91 -2.98
CA TRP A 349 -15.10 28.11 -1.77
C TRP A 349 -14.76 29.41 -1.05
N THR A 350 -13.51 29.86 -1.12
CA THR A 350 -13.13 31.17 -0.57
C THR A 350 -13.86 32.29 -1.28
N MET A 351 -13.89 32.29 -2.62
CA MET A 351 -14.65 33.29 -3.39
C MET A 351 -16.16 33.20 -3.14
N VAL A 352 -16.72 31.99 -3.14
CA VAL A 352 -18.16 31.78 -2.89
C VAL A 352 -18.57 32.26 -1.50
N VAL A 353 -17.74 32.05 -0.48
CA VAL A 353 -18.07 32.48 0.87
C VAL A 353 -17.87 33.99 1.02
N LEU A 354 -16.81 34.57 0.44
CA LEU A 354 -16.60 36.03 0.47
C LEU A 354 -17.64 36.82 -0.32
N SER A 355 -18.27 36.25 -1.35
CA SER A 355 -19.41 36.88 -2.02
C SER A 355 -20.70 36.83 -1.19
N MET A 356 -20.81 35.88 -0.25
CA MET A 356 -21.91 35.84 0.72
C MET A 356 -21.68 36.78 1.92
N HIS A 357 -20.41 37.15 2.16
CA HIS A 357 -19.89 37.90 3.31
C HIS A 357 -19.03 39.11 2.87
N PRO A 358 -19.65 40.15 2.28
CA PRO A 358 -18.92 41.31 1.77
C PRO A 358 -18.08 42.02 2.85
N GLU A 359 -18.52 42.01 4.11
CA GLU A 359 -17.78 42.56 5.24
C GLU A 359 -16.38 41.93 5.40
N TRP A 360 -16.26 40.64 5.10
CA TRP A 360 -15.00 39.91 5.14
C TRP A 360 -14.19 40.13 3.87
N GLN A 361 -14.86 40.29 2.72
CA GLN A 361 -14.21 40.65 1.46
C GLN A 361 -13.52 42.01 1.59
N ASP A 362 -14.18 43.00 2.17
CA ASP A 362 -13.65 44.35 2.38
C ASP A 362 -12.51 44.37 3.39
N ARG A 363 -12.64 43.66 4.53
CA ARG A 363 -11.56 43.50 5.50
C ARG A 363 -10.31 42.88 4.87
N ALA A 364 -10.49 41.83 4.05
CA ALA A 364 -9.40 41.19 3.35
C ALA A 364 -8.77 42.10 2.29
N ARG A 365 -9.60 42.78 1.49
CA ARG A 365 -9.15 43.77 0.49
C ARG A 365 -8.33 44.88 1.14
N GLN A 366 -8.80 45.44 2.25
CA GLN A 366 -8.09 46.49 2.98
C GLN A 366 -6.73 46.00 3.50
N GLU A 367 -6.66 44.78 4.07
CA GLU A 367 -5.38 44.18 4.49
C GLU A 367 -4.40 44.07 3.31
N VAL A 368 -4.88 43.55 2.18
CA VAL A 368 -4.07 43.34 0.98
C VAL A 368 -3.58 44.68 0.41
N LEU A 369 -4.46 45.68 0.29
CA LEU A 369 -4.09 47.00 -0.22
C LEU A 369 -3.14 47.74 0.73
N ASN A 370 -3.27 47.57 2.05
CA ASN A 370 -2.35 48.17 3.01
C ASN A 370 -0.94 47.57 2.93
N LEU A 371 -0.83 46.27 2.69
CA LEU A 371 0.47 45.58 2.64
C LEU A 371 1.16 45.71 1.28
N PHE A 372 0.40 45.72 0.18
CA PHE A 372 0.95 45.62 -1.16
C PHE A 372 0.55 46.77 -2.09
N GLY A 373 -0.51 47.52 -1.79
CA GLY A 373 -1.09 48.49 -2.72
C GLY A 373 -1.44 47.81 -4.05
N LYS A 374 -0.92 48.36 -5.15
CA LYS A 374 -0.99 47.76 -6.50
C LYS A 374 0.26 46.98 -6.89
N ASN A 375 1.22 46.82 -5.98
CA ASN A 375 2.46 46.11 -6.25
C ASN A 375 2.23 44.60 -6.20
N ARG A 376 3.15 43.89 -6.85
CA ARG A 376 3.21 42.44 -6.84
C ARG A 376 3.42 41.91 -5.41
N PRO A 377 2.64 40.92 -4.94
CA PRO A 377 2.83 40.38 -3.59
C PRO A 377 4.18 39.65 -3.43
N GLU A 378 4.93 40.02 -2.38
CA GLU A 378 6.19 39.38 -2.00
C GLU A 378 6.01 38.44 -0.80
N PHE A 379 6.93 37.48 -0.62
CA PHE A 379 6.84 36.46 0.44
C PHE A 379 6.63 37.04 1.84
N ASP A 380 7.42 38.05 2.21
CA ASP A 380 7.38 38.64 3.56
C ASP A 380 6.08 39.42 3.81
N GLY A 381 5.40 39.88 2.76
CA GLY A 381 4.04 40.38 2.87
C GLY A 381 3.02 39.24 3.02
N LEU A 382 3.15 38.16 2.25
CA LEU A 382 2.22 37.02 2.27
C LEU A 382 2.19 36.33 3.64
N SER A 383 3.32 36.31 4.35
CA SER A 383 3.42 35.78 5.71
C SER A 383 2.72 36.67 6.75
N ARG A 384 2.50 37.95 6.46
CA ARG A 384 1.86 38.94 7.34
C ARG A 384 0.35 39.08 7.14
N LEU A 385 -0.23 38.44 6.12
CA LEU A 385 -1.68 38.39 5.88
C LEU A 385 -2.40 37.60 6.97
N LYS A 386 -2.91 38.29 7.98
CA LYS A 386 -3.63 37.69 9.11
C LYS A 386 -5.08 37.41 8.72
N ILE A 387 -5.77 38.40 8.14
CA ILE A 387 -7.18 38.31 7.76
C ILE A 387 -7.39 37.27 6.67
N VAL A 388 -6.58 37.31 5.59
CA VAL A 388 -6.67 36.28 4.54
C VAL A 388 -6.37 34.89 5.11
N THR A 389 -5.41 34.74 6.04
CA THR A 389 -5.16 33.45 6.71
C THR A 389 -6.35 32.96 7.54
N MET A 390 -7.00 33.85 8.30
CA MET A 390 -8.20 33.50 9.06
C MET A 390 -9.32 33.02 8.15
N ILE A 391 -9.56 33.72 7.03
CA ILE A 391 -10.55 33.36 6.02
C ILE A 391 -10.24 31.98 5.43
N LEU A 392 -9.02 31.75 4.96
CA LEU A 392 -8.64 30.46 4.37
C LEU A 392 -8.77 29.31 5.37
N ASN A 393 -8.45 29.52 6.65
CA ASN A 393 -8.61 28.49 7.68
C ASN A 393 -10.08 28.17 7.96
N GLU A 394 -10.96 29.18 8.03
CA GLU A 394 -12.39 28.96 8.24
C GLU A 394 -13.05 28.32 7.02
N VAL A 395 -12.61 28.67 5.80
CA VAL A 395 -13.02 27.97 4.57
C VAL A 395 -12.54 26.52 4.60
N LEU A 396 -11.30 26.24 5.00
CA LEU A 396 -10.78 24.87 5.12
C LEU A 396 -11.51 24.06 6.20
N ARG A 397 -12.08 24.70 7.23
CA ARG A 397 -12.94 24.05 8.23
C ARG A 397 -14.29 23.69 7.63
N LEU A 398 -14.97 24.65 7.00
CA LEU A 398 -16.31 24.44 6.45
C LEU A 398 -16.34 23.61 5.16
N TYR A 399 -15.29 23.71 4.35
CA TYR A 399 -15.21 23.14 3.01
C TYR A 399 -13.85 22.46 2.76
N PRO A 400 -13.44 21.47 3.59
CA PRO A 400 -12.16 20.79 3.41
C PRO A 400 -12.14 19.99 2.10
N PRO A 401 -11.14 20.16 1.22
CA PRO A 401 -11.00 19.32 0.03
C PRO A 401 -10.87 17.82 0.38
N GLY A 402 -10.21 17.52 1.51
CA GLY A 402 -10.10 16.17 2.07
C GLY A 402 -11.17 15.87 3.12
N ILE A 403 -12.37 15.47 2.68
CA ILE A 403 -13.54 15.26 3.57
C ILE A 403 -13.40 14.07 4.55
N ALA A 404 -12.59 13.06 4.21
CA ALA A 404 -12.36 11.89 5.04
C ALA A 404 -11.02 11.21 4.74
N PHE A 405 -10.43 10.56 5.75
CA PHE A 405 -9.27 9.69 5.58
C PHE A 405 -9.66 8.23 5.85
N VAL A 406 -9.19 7.32 5.00
CA VAL A 406 -9.47 5.89 5.13
C VAL A 406 -8.19 5.11 5.41
N ARG A 407 -8.25 4.19 6.37
CA ARG A 407 -7.21 3.24 6.72
C ARG A 407 -7.76 1.82 6.75
N LYS A 408 -6.86 0.84 6.74
CA LYS A 408 -7.16 -0.57 6.85
C LYS A 408 -6.19 -1.21 7.84
N THR A 409 -6.70 -2.00 8.77
CA THR A 409 -5.88 -2.73 9.73
C THR A 409 -5.11 -3.84 9.02
N TYR A 410 -3.79 -3.84 9.15
CA TYR A 410 -2.95 -4.90 8.59
C TYR A 410 -2.94 -6.17 9.46
N LYS A 411 -3.02 -5.96 10.78
CA LYS A 411 -3.04 -6.99 11.83
C LYS A 411 -4.09 -6.61 12.86
N GLU A 412 -4.22 -7.40 13.92
CA GLU A 412 -5.01 -6.98 15.07
C GLU A 412 -4.45 -5.67 15.68
N MET A 413 -5.33 -4.69 15.87
CA MET A 413 -4.99 -3.35 16.35
C MET A 413 -5.94 -2.93 17.47
N LYS A 414 -5.44 -2.25 18.49
CA LYS A 414 -6.27 -1.64 19.54
C LYS A 414 -6.36 -0.13 19.32
N ILE A 415 -7.58 0.41 19.32
CA ILE A 415 -7.88 1.85 19.19
C ILE A 415 -9.05 2.15 20.13
N GLY A 416 -8.94 3.14 21.02
CA GLY A 416 -10.05 3.53 21.91
C GLY A 416 -10.61 2.40 22.77
N GLY A 417 -9.77 1.49 23.25
CA GLY A 417 -10.19 0.31 24.03
C GLY A 417 -10.80 -0.84 23.20
N ILE A 418 -11.04 -0.64 21.90
CA ILE A 418 -11.60 -1.65 21.00
C ILE A 418 -10.49 -2.35 20.23
N THR A 419 -10.62 -3.67 20.07
CA THR A 419 -9.71 -4.53 19.30
C THR A 419 -10.29 -4.81 17.92
N TYR A 420 -9.61 -4.30 16.90
CA TYR A 420 -9.96 -4.43 15.49
C TYR A 420 -9.13 -5.54 14.84
N PRO A 421 -9.76 -6.61 14.32
CA PRO A 421 -9.06 -7.66 13.58
C PRO A 421 -8.39 -7.14 12.31
N ALA A 422 -7.52 -7.95 11.72
CA ALA A 422 -6.92 -7.64 10.42
C ALA A 422 -7.99 -7.51 9.32
N GLY A 423 -7.87 -6.49 8.48
CA GLY A 423 -8.70 -6.27 7.31
C GLY A 423 -9.90 -5.35 7.51
N VAL A 424 -10.13 -4.83 8.72
CA VAL A 424 -11.17 -3.83 9.01
C VAL A 424 -10.76 -2.49 8.41
N ILE A 425 -11.70 -1.83 7.74
CA ILE A 425 -11.52 -0.47 7.22
C ILE A 425 -11.87 0.51 8.35
N ILE A 426 -11.02 1.50 8.60
CA ILE A 426 -11.27 2.59 9.54
C ILE A 426 -11.45 3.87 8.73
N GLU A 427 -12.61 4.52 8.86
CA GLU A 427 -12.94 5.78 8.22
C GLU A 427 -12.92 6.91 9.25
N LEU A 428 -12.21 7.99 8.92
CA LEU A 428 -11.98 9.15 9.77
C LEU A 428 -12.58 10.38 9.04
N PRO A 429 -13.86 10.72 9.26
CA PRO A 429 -14.57 11.76 8.52
C PRO A 429 -14.21 13.15 9.07
N VAL A 430 -13.21 13.78 8.45
CA VAL A 430 -12.73 15.13 8.80
C VAL A 430 -13.86 16.15 8.79
N LEU A 431 -14.76 16.06 7.80
CA LEU A 431 -15.90 16.96 7.67
C LEU A 431 -16.79 16.95 8.91
N PHE A 432 -16.93 15.82 9.60
CA PHE A 432 -17.85 15.70 10.73
C PHE A 432 -17.22 16.35 11.96
N ILE A 433 -15.93 16.11 12.17
CA ILE A 433 -15.14 16.78 13.21
C ILE A 433 -15.19 18.30 13.03
N HIS A 434 -15.07 18.79 11.80
CA HIS A 434 -15.05 20.24 11.51
C HIS A 434 -16.41 20.91 11.65
N HIS A 435 -17.48 20.11 11.62
CA HIS A 435 -18.87 20.52 11.77
C HIS A 435 -19.48 20.10 13.11
N ASP A 436 -18.66 19.62 14.06
CA ASP A 436 -19.11 19.18 15.37
C ASP A 436 -19.36 20.38 16.29
N PRO A 437 -20.62 20.62 16.75
CA PRO A 437 -20.94 21.72 17.64
C PRO A 437 -20.31 21.59 19.03
N ASP A 438 -20.00 20.38 19.49
CA ASP A 438 -19.35 20.18 20.78
C ASP A 438 -17.91 20.66 20.74
N ILE A 439 -17.23 20.53 19.60
CA ILE A 439 -15.85 20.98 19.36
C ILE A 439 -15.79 22.47 19.02
N TRP A 440 -16.62 22.91 18.06
CA TRP A 440 -16.51 24.23 17.43
C TRP A 440 -17.47 25.28 17.99
N GLY A 441 -18.44 24.88 18.82
CA GLY A 441 -19.44 25.76 19.41
C GLY A 441 -20.77 25.75 18.66
N SER A 442 -21.79 26.41 19.23
CA SER A 442 -23.13 26.50 18.64
C SER A 442 -23.18 27.21 17.29
N ASP A 443 -22.15 28.01 16.98
CA ASP A 443 -21.98 28.78 15.76
C ASP A 443 -21.16 28.02 14.69
N VAL A 444 -21.03 26.70 14.82
CA VAL A 444 -20.23 25.84 13.93
C VAL A 444 -20.61 25.95 12.46
N HIS A 445 -21.86 26.28 12.15
CA HIS A 445 -22.36 26.46 10.78
C HIS A 445 -22.36 27.92 10.33
N GLU A 446 -21.79 28.84 11.10
CA GLU A 446 -21.55 30.21 10.68
C GLU A 446 -20.14 30.36 10.11
N PHE A 447 -19.98 31.23 9.11
CA PHE A 447 -18.67 31.62 8.64
C PHE A 447 -18.08 32.68 9.57
N ARG A 448 -17.18 32.27 10.48
CA ARG A 448 -16.57 33.16 11.49
C ARG A 448 -15.04 33.08 11.49
N PRO A 449 -14.35 33.74 10.53
CA PRO A 449 -12.89 33.74 10.45
C PRO A 449 -12.17 34.21 11.72
N ASP A 450 -12.75 35.14 12.50
CA ASP A 450 -12.18 35.63 13.77
C ASP A 450 -11.91 34.51 14.79
N ARG A 451 -12.52 33.31 14.62
CA ARG A 451 -12.20 32.11 15.41
C ARG A 451 -10.71 31.73 15.36
N PHE A 452 -10.03 32.06 14.26
CA PHE A 452 -8.60 31.78 14.08
C PHE A 452 -7.68 32.96 14.46
N ALA A 453 -8.20 34.04 15.06
CA ALA A 453 -7.43 35.25 15.37
C ALA A 453 -6.25 35.00 16.32
N GLU A 454 -6.41 34.10 17.29
CA GLU A 454 -5.36 33.69 18.22
C GLU A 454 -4.59 32.43 17.75
N GLY A 455 -4.77 32.03 16.50
CA GLY A 455 -4.14 30.85 15.90
C GLY A 455 -4.98 29.58 15.99
N VAL A 456 -4.56 28.55 15.23
CA VAL A 456 -5.28 27.28 15.07
C VAL A 456 -5.52 26.55 16.39
N SER A 457 -4.56 26.56 17.31
CA SER A 457 -4.65 25.82 18.58
C SER A 457 -5.71 26.36 19.54
N LYS A 458 -6.15 27.61 19.36
CA LYS A 458 -7.19 28.26 20.16
C LYS A 458 -8.54 28.39 19.43
N ALA A 459 -8.61 27.90 18.19
CA ALA A 459 -9.81 28.07 17.36
C ALA A 459 -10.98 27.15 17.76
N SER A 460 -10.74 26.11 18.54
CA SER A 460 -11.80 25.22 19.01
C SER A 460 -11.50 24.70 20.42
N LYS A 461 -12.45 24.01 21.05
CA LYS A 461 -12.24 23.40 22.37
C LYS A 461 -11.21 22.27 22.35
N ASP A 462 -11.02 21.59 21.20
CA ASP A 462 -9.95 20.61 20.99
C ASP A 462 -8.89 21.17 20.00
N PRO A 463 -7.68 21.52 20.48
CA PRO A 463 -6.60 22.01 19.63
C PRO A 463 -6.20 21.07 18.47
N GLY A 464 -6.53 19.78 18.54
CA GLY A 464 -6.22 18.77 17.54
C GLY A 464 -7.36 18.42 16.59
N ALA A 465 -8.49 19.14 16.63
CA ALA A 465 -9.65 18.87 15.77
C ALA A 465 -9.55 19.49 14.36
N PHE A 466 -8.72 20.52 14.18
CA PHE A 466 -8.51 21.14 12.86
C PHE A 466 -7.49 20.33 12.03
N LEU A 467 -8.00 19.62 11.02
CA LEU A 467 -7.31 18.55 10.28
C LEU A 467 -7.41 18.65 8.74
N PRO A 468 -7.45 19.85 8.11
CA PRO A 468 -7.70 19.96 6.66
C PRO A 468 -6.59 19.34 5.79
N PHE A 469 -5.38 19.21 6.33
CA PHE A 469 -4.22 18.60 5.67
C PHE A 469 -3.87 17.20 6.24
N GLY A 470 -4.73 16.67 7.11
CA GLY A 470 -4.47 15.47 7.90
C GLY A 470 -3.53 15.69 9.08
N TRP A 471 -3.05 14.59 9.66
CA TRP A 471 -2.24 14.58 10.88
C TRP A 471 -1.10 13.56 10.82
N GLY A 472 -0.12 13.75 11.70
CA GLY A 472 0.96 12.79 11.94
C GLY A 472 1.98 12.70 10.78
N PRO A 473 2.73 11.58 10.69
CA PRO A 473 3.78 11.41 9.68
C PRO A 473 3.29 11.50 8.24
N ARG A 474 1.98 11.29 8.02
CA ARG A 474 1.32 11.29 6.71
C ARG A 474 0.60 12.60 6.38
N ILE A 475 0.85 13.67 7.14
CA ILE A 475 0.35 15.02 6.84
C ILE A 475 0.69 15.43 5.40
N CYS A 476 -0.17 16.24 4.78
CA CYS A 476 0.02 16.71 3.41
C CYS A 476 1.41 17.31 3.22
N ILE A 477 2.15 16.84 2.21
CA ILE A 477 3.48 17.39 1.88
C ILE A 477 3.39 18.78 1.27
N GLY A 478 2.30 19.05 0.54
CA GLY A 478 2.06 20.29 -0.20
C GLY A 478 1.34 21.37 0.60
N GLN A 479 1.16 21.22 1.92
CA GLN A 479 0.40 22.18 2.74
C GLN A 479 0.91 23.62 2.56
N ASN A 480 2.23 23.84 2.68
CA ASN A 480 2.81 25.18 2.53
C ASN A 480 2.72 25.71 1.10
N PHE A 481 2.81 24.82 0.10
CA PHE A 481 2.66 25.19 -1.30
C PHE A 481 1.23 25.70 -1.56
N ALA A 482 0.22 24.90 -1.19
CA ALA A 482 -1.19 25.23 -1.40
C ALA A 482 -1.60 26.53 -0.69
N LEU A 483 -1.14 26.75 0.55
CA LEU A 483 -1.46 27.97 1.29
C LEU A 483 -0.77 29.22 0.70
N LEU A 484 0.48 29.10 0.22
CA LEU A 484 1.16 30.22 -0.45
C LEU A 484 0.52 30.55 -1.80
N GLU A 485 0.16 29.53 -2.58
CA GLU A 485 -0.56 29.67 -3.83
C GLU A 485 -1.93 30.33 -3.61
N ALA A 486 -2.72 29.83 -2.67
CA ALA A 486 -4.03 30.40 -2.34
C ALA A 486 -3.93 31.86 -1.88
N LYS A 487 -2.96 32.18 -1.01
CA LYS A 487 -2.72 33.57 -0.58
C LYS A 487 -2.35 34.48 -1.74
N MET A 488 -1.44 34.04 -2.62
CA MET A 488 -1.04 34.82 -3.79
C MET A 488 -2.24 35.12 -4.69
N ALA A 489 -3.02 34.08 -5.01
CA ALA A 489 -4.21 34.21 -5.85
C ALA A 489 -5.24 35.16 -5.22
N MET A 490 -5.58 34.96 -3.95
CA MET A 490 -6.54 35.83 -3.24
C MET A 490 -6.06 37.27 -3.15
N CYS A 491 -4.77 37.53 -2.91
CA CYS A 491 -4.23 38.89 -2.95
C CYS A 491 -4.46 39.55 -4.29
N MET A 492 -4.08 38.90 -5.38
CA MET A 492 -4.14 39.50 -6.72
C MET A 492 -5.58 39.67 -7.21
N ILE A 493 -6.47 38.75 -6.85
CA ILE A 493 -7.91 38.90 -7.07
C ILE A 493 -8.45 40.11 -6.31
N LEU A 494 -8.21 40.20 -4.99
CA LEU A 494 -8.74 41.27 -4.14
C LEU A 494 -8.14 42.66 -4.43
N GLN A 495 -6.93 42.73 -5.01
CA GLN A 495 -6.33 43.98 -5.49
C GLN A 495 -7.08 44.59 -6.67
N THR A 496 -7.76 43.76 -7.46
CA THR A 496 -8.26 44.15 -8.79
C THR A 496 -9.78 44.08 -8.88
N PHE A 497 -10.39 43.10 -8.21
CA PHE A 497 -11.80 42.77 -8.38
C PHE A 497 -12.58 42.88 -7.07
N GLU A 498 -13.84 43.27 -7.25
CA GLU A 498 -14.94 43.02 -6.32
C GLU A 498 -15.89 42.02 -6.96
N PHE A 499 -16.41 41.10 -6.16
CA PHE A 499 -17.23 40.01 -6.68
C PHE A 499 -18.41 39.70 -5.75
N GLU A 500 -19.54 39.37 -6.38
CA GLU A 500 -20.79 38.98 -5.74
C GLU A 500 -21.36 37.73 -6.43
N LEU A 501 -22.36 37.09 -5.82
CA LEU A 501 -23.02 35.93 -6.43
C LEU A 501 -23.96 36.39 -7.54
N ALA A 502 -23.85 35.77 -8.71
CA ALA A 502 -24.80 36.00 -9.78
C ALA A 502 -26.23 35.56 -9.35
N PRO A 503 -27.29 36.22 -9.84
CA PRO A 503 -28.68 35.82 -9.58
C PRO A 503 -29.03 34.44 -10.15
N SER A 504 -28.27 33.97 -11.14
CA SER A 504 -28.32 32.62 -11.70
C SER A 504 -27.89 31.60 -10.64
N ALA A 505 -28.81 30.71 -10.26
CA ALA A 505 -28.66 29.79 -9.13
C ALA A 505 -27.30 29.06 -9.11
N MET A 506 -26.69 28.99 -7.92
CA MET A 506 -25.53 28.14 -7.64
C MET A 506 -25.87 26.68 -7.95
N VAL A 507 -25.52 26.21 -9.16
CA VAL A 507 -25.46 24.79 -9.44
C VAL A 507 -24.24 24.28 -8.70
N LEU A 508 -24.45 23.54 -7.61
CA LEU A 508 -23.35 22.83 -6.95
C LEU A 508 -22.79 21.82 -7.95
N GLY A 509 -21.78 22.25 -8.73
CA GLY A 509 -21.01 21.37 -9.60
C GLY A 509 -20.43 20.25 -8.75
N ASN A 510 -20.52 19.02 -9.26
CA ASN A 510 -20.15 17.80 -8.55
C ASN A 510 -18.69 17.86 -8.04
N LEU A 511 -18.52 18.30 -6.80
CA LEU A 511 -17.27 18.15 -6.06
C LEU A 511 -17.14 16.67 -5.67
N LEU A 512 -16.34 15.97 -6.47
CA LEU A 512 -15.75 14.65 -6.23
C LEU A 512 -16.64 13.40 -6.25
N PHE A 513 -17.96 13.46 -6.43
CA PHE A 513 -18.74 12.23 -6.63
C PHE A 513 -19.93 12.40 -7.59
N PRO A 514 -19.86 11.87 -8.82
CA PRO A 514 -21.05 11.65 -9.62
C PRO A 514 -21.83 10.46 -9.07
N ALA A 515 -23.14 10.62 -8.95
CA ALA A 515 -24.05 9.50 -8.78
C ALA A 515 -24.08 8.66 -10.06
N VAL A 516 -23.90 7.34 -9.95
CA VAL A 516 -24.16 6.44 -11.08
C VAL A 516 -25.24 5.44 -10.75
N ALA A 517 -26.30 5.54 -11.55
CA ALA A 517 -27.23 4.46 -11.81
C ALA A 517 -26.71 3.63 -12.99
N SER A 518 -26.55 2.32 -12.78
CA SER A 518 -26.86 1.29 -13.79
C SER A 518 -26.67 -0.09 -13.15
N VAL A 519 -27.77 -0.66 -12.68
CA VAL A 519 -27.86 -2.09 -12.37
C VAL A 519 -28.09 -2.80 -13.71
N VAL A 520 -27.07 -3.49 -14.22
CA VAL A 520 -27.30 -4.50 -15.24
C VAL A 520 -28.04 -5.66 -14.56
N PRO A 521 -29.13 -6.20 -15.13
CA PRO A 521 -29.78 -7.39 -14.58
C PRO A 521 -28.82 -8.59 -14.62
N TRP A 522 -28.41 -9.08 -13.44
CA TRP A 522 -27.40 -10.13 -13.28
C TRP A 522 -27.91 -11.56 -13.54
N SER A 523 -29.20 -11.73 -13.82
CA SER A 523 -29.80 -13.04 -14.10
C SER A 523 -29.22 -13.72 -15.35
N LEU A 524 -28.68 -12.94 -16.30
CA LEU A 524 -28.10 -13.48 -17.54
C LEU A 524 -26.56 -13.60 -17.54
N LEU A 525 -25.86 -13.04 -16.55
CA LEU A 525 -24.39 -12.97 -16.54
C LEU A 525 -23.73 -13.99 -15.60
N LEU A 526 -24.43 -14.52 -14.60
CA LEU A 526 -23.85 -15.51 -13.68
C LEU A 526 -23.41 -16.79 -14.40
N GLY A 527 -24.19 -17.30 -15.37
CA GLY A 527 -23.82 -18.48 -16.16
C GLY A 527 -22.62 -18.24 -17.08
N SER A 528 -22.60 -17.11 -17.79
CA SER A 528 -21.54 -16.76 -18.76
C SER A 528 -20.24 -16.34 -18.07
N ILE A 529 -20.32 -15.66 -16.92
CA ILE A 529 -19.15 -15.27 -16.12
C ILE A 529 -18.56 -16.50 -15.43
N LEU A 530 -19.38 -17.40 -14.87
CA LEU A 530 -18.88 -18.65 -14.30
C LEU A 530 -18.21 -19.51 -15.38
N GLY A 531 -18.81 -19.60 -16.57
CA GLY A 531 -18.25 -20.32 -17.73
C GLY A 531 -16.95 -19.73 -18.26
N LEU A 532 -16.87 -18.40 -18.44
CA LEU A 532 -15.64 -17.72 -18.87
C LEU A 532 -14.56 -17.75 -17.78
N PHE A 533 -14.94 -17.70 -16.51
CA PHE A 533 -14.01 -17.83 -15.39
C PHE A 533 -13.50 -19.27 -15.28
N LEU A 534 -14.36 -20.28 -15.48
CA LEU A 534 -13.99 -21.69 -15.60
C LEU A 534 -13.04 -21.94 -16.79
N LEU A 535 -13.34 -21.39 -17.98
CA LEU A 535 -12.46 -21.47 -19.15
C LEU A 535 -11.11 -20.80 -18.91
N ARG A 536 -11.10 -19.61 -18.28
CA ARG A 536 -9.86 -18.92 -17.91
C ARG A 536 -9.10 -19.66 -16.83
N MET A 537 -9.79 -20.32 -15.90
CA MET A 537 -9.20 -21.16 -14.86
C MET A 537 -8.59 -22.43 -15.44
N ILE A 538 -9.30 -23.13 -16.35
CA ILE A 538 -8.79 -24.28 -17.09
C ILE A 538 -7.58 -23.86 -17.91
N GLY A 539 -7.66 -22.71 -18.60
CA GLY A 539 -6.53 -22.12 -19.32
C GLY A 539 -5.34 -21.85 -18.40
N ARG A 540 -5.55 -21.27 -17.21
CA ARG A 540 -4.47 -21.05 -16.23
C ARG A 540 -3.93 -22.33 -15.61
N LEU A 541 -4.77 -23.34 -15.38
CA LEU A 541 -4.38 -24.65 -14.86
C LEU A 541 -3.54 -25.38 -15.90
N LEU A 542 -3.98 -25.44 -17.16
CA LEU A 542 -3.21 -26.00 -18.27
C LEU A 542 -1.91 -25.22 -18.46
N ASP A 543 -1.96 -23.90 -18.34
CA ASP A 543 -0.77 -23.07 -18.44
C ASP A 543 0.22 -23.37 -17.31
N CYS A 544 -0.24 -23.43 -16.06
CA CYS A 544 0.60 -23.67 -14.89
C CYS A 544 1.13 -25.11 -14.81
N LEU A 545 0.32 -26.10 -15.16
CA LEU A 545 0.63 -27.52 -14.99
C LEU A 545 1.28 -28.16 -16.22
N TRP A 546 1.17 -27.56 -17.40
CA TRP A 546 1.68 -28.15 -18.64
C TRP A 546 2.53 -27.19 -19.46
N TRP A 547 1.96 -26.04 -19.88
CA TRP A 547 2.64 -25.16 -20.84
C TRP A 547 3.83 -24.41 -20.22
N THR A 548 3.70 -23.89 -19.00
CA THR A 548 4.76 -23.18 -18.29
C THR A 548 5.93 -24.10 -17.97
N PRO A 549 5.74 -25.31 -17.40
CA PRO A 549 6.81 -26.28 -17.24
C PRO A 549 7.54 -26.59 -18.55
N ARG A 550 6.81 -26.87 -19.64
CA ARG A 550 7.43 -27.15 -20.95
C ARG A 550 8.17 -25.95 -21.55
N ARG A 551 7.62 -24.74 -21.40
CA ARG A 551 8.29 -23.52 -21.85
C ARG A 551 9.58 -23.28 -21.08
N LEU A 552 9.55 -23.40 -19.75
CA LEU A 552 10.73 -23.28 -18.90
C LEU A 552 11.77 -24.35 -19.22
N GLU A 553 11.36 -25.60 -19.43
CA GLU A 553 12.25 -26.69 -19.87
C GLU A 553 12.97 -26.34 -21.17
N SER A 554 12.22 -25.85 -22.16
CA SER A 554 12.77 -25.41 -23.45
C SER A 554 13.74 -24.24 -23.30
N THR A 555 13.37 -23.21 -22.54
CA THR A 555 14.22 -22.03 -22.28
C THR A 555 15.51 -22.41 -21.56
N LEU A 556 15.44 -23.25 -20.52
CA LEU A 556 16.61 -23.69 -19.76
C LEU A 556 17.54 -24.56 -20.62
N ARG A 557 16.99 -25.44 -21.48
CA ARG A 557 17.78 -26.21 -22.44
C ARG A 557 18.46 -25.34 -23.48
N ALA A 558 17.78 -24.31 -23.98
CA ALA A 558 18.37 -23.33 -24.90
C ALA A 558 19.53 -22.56 -24.26
N GLN A 559 19.50 -22.39 -22.93
CA GLN A 559 20.58 -21.79 -22.13
C GLN A 559 21.67 -22.80 -21.73
N GLY A 560 21.60 -24.04 -22.21
CA GLY A 560 22.61 -25.08 -21.94
C GLY A 560 22.41 -25.87 -20.65
N VAL A 561 21.34 -25.65 -19.89
CA VAL A 561 21.03 -26.41 -18.67
C VAL A 561 20.38 -27.74 -19.04
N ARG A 562 21.07 -28.84 -18.78
CA ARG A 562 20.60 -30.21 -19.05
C ARG A 562 19.92 -30.81 -17.82
N GLY A 563 19.10 -31.85 -17.99
CA GLY A 563 18.40 -32.48 -16.86
C GLY A 563 17.23 -33.35 -17.28
N THR A 564 16.46 -33.81 -16.29
CA THR A 564 15.27 -34.63 -16.51
C THR A 564 14.17 -33.84 -17.24
N SER A 565 13.41 -34.53 -18.09
CA SER A 565 12.25 -33.94 -18.76
C SER A 565 11.05 -33.87 -17.83
N TYR A 566 10.21 -32.84 -17.99
CA TYR A 566 9.04 -32.68 -17.14
C TYR A 566 8.05 -33.85 -17.26
N ARG A 567 7.74 -34.50 -16.13
CA ARG A 567 6.66 -35.49 -16.00
C ARG A 567 5.47 -34.85 -15.30
N PHE A 568 4.29 -34.93 -15.91
CA PHE A 568 3.09 -34.23 -15.46
C PHE A 568 2.78 -34.44 -13.98
N LEU A 569 2.56 -33.35 -13.24
CA LEU A 569 2.17 -33.25 -11.82
C LEU A 569 3.15 -33.81 -10.78
N ILE A 570 3.84 -34.90 -11.09
CA ILE A 570 4.69 -35.63 -10.14
C ILE A 570 6.16 -35.23 -10.33
N GLY A 571 6.57 -34.87 -11.54
CA GLY A 571 7.97 -34.63 -11.88
C GLY A 571 8.83 -35.84 -11.52
N ASP A 572 9.91 -35.61 -10.79
CA ASP A 572 10.86 -36.62 -10.34
C ASP A 572 10.61 -37.12 -8.91
N LEU A 573 9.50 -36.71 -8.26
CA LEU A 573 9.22 -37.03 -6.85
C LEU A 573 9.23 -38.55 -6.57
N LYS A 574 8.76 -39.36 -7.52
CA LYS A 574 8.74 -40.83 -7.39
C LYS A 574 10.16 -41.41 -7.41
N ASP A 575 11.01 -40.93 -8.32
CA ASP A 575 12.40 -41.37 -8.43
C ASP A 575 13.22 -40.87 -7.23
N TYR A 576 12.98 -39.64 -6.79
CA TYR A 576 13.56 -39.06 -5.57
C TYR A 576 13.26 -39.91 -4.34
N SER A 577 11.98 -40.27 -4.11
CA SER A 577 11.60 -41.10 -2.96
C SER A 577 12.14 -42.53 -3.06
N ARG A 578 12.15 -43.13 -4.27
CA ARG A 578 12.67 -44.49 -4.47
C ARG A 578 14.16 -44.55 -4.15
N LEU A 579 14.95 -43.64 -4.72
CA LEU A 579 16.40 -43.60 -4.53
C LEU A 579 16.79 -43.32 -3.09
N ILE A 580 16.03 -42.48 -2.37
CA ILE A 580 16.24 -42.27 -0.93
C ILE A 580 15.99 -43.55 -0.15
N LYS A 581 14.84 -44.23 -0.37
CA LYS A 581 14.53 -45.48 0.32
C LYS A 581 15.58 -46.57 0.07
N GLU A 582 16.01 -46.72 -1.17
CA GLU A 582 17.03 -47.71 -1.56
C GLU A 582 18.41 -47.39 -0.96
N ALA A 583 18.82 -46.12 -1.01
CA ALA A 583 20.05 -45.69 -0.36
C ALA A 583 20.00 -45.93 1.15
N TRP A 584 18.82 -45.71 1.76
CA TRP A 584 18.64 -45.81 3.21
C TRP A 584 18.49 -47.23 3.73
N SER A 585 18.07 -48.18 2.89
CA SER A 585 17.97 -49.60 3.24
C SER A 585 19.32 -50.33 3.24
N ARG A 586 20.38 -49.74 2.67
CA ARG A 586 21.70 -50.38 2.59
C ARG A 586 22.64 -49.82 3.68
N PRO A 587 23.38 -50.68 4.40
CA PRO A 587 24.42 -50.22 5.33
C PRO A 587 25.57 -49.57 4.54
N LEU A 588 26.20 -48.55 5.14
CA LEU A 588 27.37 -47.91 4.55
C LEU A 588 28.60 -48.81 4.73
N PRO A 589 29.44 -49.03 3.71
CA PRO A 589 30.68 -49.76 3.88
C PRO A 589 31.61 -49.00 4.84
N LEU A 590 32.16 -49.69 5.85
CA LEU A 590 32.99 -49.11 6.91
C LEU A 590 34.24 -48.37 6.42
N ARG A 591 34.66 -48.56 5.16
CA ARG A 591 35.85 -47.93 4.55
C ARG A 591 35.53 -46.93 3.42
N CYS A 592 34.27 -46.60 3.20
CA CYS A 592 33.87 -45.68 2.12
C CYS A 592 33.64 -44.27 2.67
N HIS A 593 34.43 -43.29 2.19
CA HIS A 593 34.22 -41.87 2.48
C HIS A 593 33.27 -41.17 1.49
N ASP A 594 32.88 -41.83 0.38
CA ASP A 594 31.88 -41.29 -0.55
C ASP A 594 30.46 -41.50 -0.01
N ILE A 595 30.00 -40.55 0.79
CA ILE A 595 28.66 -40.53 1.37
C ILE A 595 27.61 -39.93 0.44
N GLY A 596 28.00 -39.32 -0.68
CA GLY A 596 27.09 -38.65 -1.61
C GLY A 596 25.92 -39.53 -2.08
N PRO A 597 26.18 -40.78 -2.54
CA PRO A 597 25.16 -41.76 -2.89
C PRO A 597 24.20 -42.13 -1.75
N ARG A 598 24.60 -41.92 -0.49
CA ARG A 598 23.75 -42.20 0.67
C ARG A 598 22.87 -41.02 1.06
N VAL A 599 23.47 -39.83 1.13
CA VAL A 599 22.86 -38.65 1.74
C VAL A 599 21.93 -37.94 0.76
N VAL A 600 22.32 -37.82 -0.50
CA VAL A 600 21.55 -37.13 -1.55
C VAL A 600 21.56 -37.91 -2.88
N PRO A 601 21.13 -39.19 -2.88
CA PRO A 601 21.29 -40.11 -4.01
C PRO A 601 20.74 -39.57 -5.33
N PHE A 602 19.56 -38.96 -5.31
CA PHE A 602 18.93 -38.39 -6.50
C PHE A 602 19.76 -37.25 -7.09
N THR A 603 20.18 -36.30 -6.26
CA THR A 603 20.98 -35.15 -6.72
C THR A 603 22.38 -35.56 -7.16
N TYR A 604 22.98 -36.52 -6.45
CA TYR A 604 24.28 -37.09 -6.81
C TYR A 604 24.25 -37.73 -8.20
N ASN A 605 23.25 -38.56 -8.49
CA ASN A 605 23.08 -39.18 -9.81
C ASN A 605 22.79 -38.14 -10.89
N LEU A 606 21.91 -37.17 -10.61
CA LEU A 606 21.54 -36.11 -11.55
C LEU A 606 22.75 -35.26 -12.00
N VAL A 607 23.63 -34.91 -11.06
CA VAL A 607 24.86 -34.14 -11.36
C VAL A 607 25.86 -34.96 -12.15
N ARG A 608 26.00 -36.26 -11.87
CA ARG A 608 26.88 -37.15 -12.63
C ARG A 608 26.42 -37.36 -14.07
N GLU A 609 25.10 -37.45 -14.28
CA GLU A 609 24.51 -37.71 -15.59
C GLU A 609 24.41 -36.46 -16.46
N HIS A 610 24.05 -35.31 -15.88
CA HIS A 610 23.73 -34.09 -16.64
C HIS A 610 24.71 -32.93 -16.42
N GLY A 611 25.73 -33.12 -15.59
CA GLY A 611 26.78 -32.15 -15.33
C GLY A 611 26.52 -31.24 -14.13
N ARG A 612 27.43 -30.28 -13.95
CA ARG A 612 27.52 -29.43 -12.75
C ARG A 612 26.38 -28.43 -12.59
N VAL A 613 25.61 -28.13 -13.63
CA VAL A 613 24.40 -27.31 -13.55
C VAL A 613 23.30 -28.07 -14.25
N CYS A 614 22.36 -28.59 -13.48
CA CYS A 614 21.34 -29.48 -14.00
C CYS A 614 19.95 -29.20 -13.41
N MET A 615 18.91 -29.49 -14.20
CA MET A 615 17.51 -29.29 -13.79
C MET A 615 16.83 -30.62 -13.41
N SER A 616 15.89 -30.51 -12.47
CA SER A 616 14.98 -31.57 -12.04
C SER A 616 13.60 -30.99 -11.73
N TRP A 617 12.58 -31.83 -11.54
CA TRP A 617 11.20 -31.42 -11.37
C TRP A 617 10.62 -31.87 -10.04
N PHE A 618 10.08 -30.93 -9.26
CA PHE A 618 9.32 -31.20 -8.04
C PHE A 618 7.86 -30.83 -8.30
N GLY A 619 7.10 -31.81 -8.80
CA GLY A 619 5.81 -31.54 -9.44
C GLY A 619 5.97 -30.59 -10.64
N PRO A 620 5.12 -29.57 -10.82
CA PRO A 620 5.23 -28.61 -11.92
C PRO A 620 6.34 -27.55 -11.73
N VAL A 621 7.07 -27.59 -10.60
CA VAL A 621 8.08 -26.58 -10.27
C VAL A 621 9.47 -27.09 -10.68
N PRO A 622 10.20 -26.36 -11.55
CA PRO A 622 11.57 -26.72 -11.88
C PRO A 622 12.51 -26.39 -10.71
N LYS A 623 13.47 -27.27 -10.47
CA LYS A 623 14.57 -27.10 -9.53
C LYS A 623 15.87 -27.18 -10.29
N VAL A 624 16.62 -26.09 -10.30
CA VAL A 624 18.00 -26.05 -10.82
C VAL A 624 18.96 -26.37 -9.69
N THR A 625 19.79 -27.37 -9.89
CA THR A 625 20.88 -27.75 -9.00
C THR A 625 22.17 -27.17 -9.54
N ILE A 626 22.87 -26.39 -8.71
CA ILE A 626 24.15 -25.77 -9.04
C ILE A 626 25.22 -26.48 -8.21
N TYR A 627 26.08 -27.23 -8.88
CA TYR A 627 27.25 -27.92 -8.35
C TYR A 627 28.54 -27.29 -8.91
N ASN A 628 28.62 -25.96 -8.77
CA ASN A 628 29.76 -25.13 -9.18
C ASN A 628 30.01 -24.07 -8.10
N ALA A 629 31.23 -23.96 -7.59
CA ALA A 629 31.57 -23.11 -6.46
C ALA A 629 31.42 -21.60 -6.75
N GLU A 630 31.74 -21.16 -7.96
CA GLU A 630 31.64 -19.77 -8.38
C GLU A 630 30.18 -19.33 -8.49
N LEU A 631 29.38 -20.08 -9.24
CA LEU A 631 27.94 -19.81 -9.36
C LEU A 631 27.22 -19.90 -8.00
N THR A 632 27.62 -20.84 -7.15
CA THR A 632 27.07 -20.93 -5.79
C THR A 632 27.39 -19.69 -4.97
N ARG A 633 28.61 -19.15 -5.07
CA ARG A 633 29.01 -17.92 -4.39
C ARG A 633 28.18 -16.72 -4.87
N ASP A 634 27.93 -16.62 -6.17
CA ASP A 634 27.13 -15.54 -6.74
C ASP A 634 25.67 -15.60 -6.27
N VAL A 635 25.08 -16.81 -6.27
CA VAL A 635 23.71 -17.03 -5.75
C VAL A 635 23.63 -16.71 -4.25
N MET A 636 24.62 -17.14 -3.46
CA MET A 636 24.62 -16.95 -2.00
C MET A 636 24.91 -15.51 -1.58
N ASN A 637 25.70 -14.76 -2.36
CA ASN A 637 25.93 -13.34 -2.11
C ASN A 637 24.66 -12.51 -2.32
N ASN A 638 23.72 -12.98 -3.16
CA ASN A 638 22.35 -12.46 -3.36
C ASN A 638 22.21 -10.93 -3.23
N LYS A 639 23.17 -10.17 -3.79
CA LYS A 639 23.34 -8.73 -3.50
C LYS A 639 22.10 -7.89 -3.86
N PHE A 640 21.27 -8.40 -4.76
CA PHE A 640 20.09 -7.74 -5.29
C PHE A 640 18.76 -8.36 -4.82
N GLY A 641 18.80 -9.34 -3.91
CA GLY A 641 17.60 -10.01 -3.40
C GLY A 641 16.78 -10.78 -4.45
N HIS A 642 17.40 -11.16 -5.57
CA HIS A 642 16.74 -11.88 -6.67
C HIS A 642 16.34 -13.30 -6.27
N PHE A 643 17.05 -13.91 -5.33
CA PHE A 643 16.76 -15.26 -4.83
C PHE A 643 16.02 -15.17 -3.49
N LYS A 644 14.89 -15.87 -3.38
CA LYS A 644 14.12 -16.01 -2.14
C LYS A 644 14.39 -17.36 -1.52
N LYS A 645 14.47 -17.42 -0.19
CA LYS A 645 14.43 -18.64 0.61
C LYS A 645 13.13 -19.39 0.36
N LEU A 646 13.23 -20.71 0.36
CA LEU A 646 12.07 -21.58 0.26
C LEU A 646 11.20 -21.40 1.53
N LYS A 647 9.95 -20.98 1.37
CA LYS A 647 9.00 -20.89 2.48
C LYS A 647 8.57 -22.29 2.91
N LEU A 648 8.82 -22.63 4.17
CA LEU A 648 8.30 -23.87 4.75
C LEU A 648 6.76 -23.84 4.74
N PRO A 649 6.09 -24.99 4.53
CA PRO A 649 4.64 -25.09 4.71
C PRO A 649 4.24 -24.58 6.11
N ALA A 650 3.08 -23.93 6.22
CA ALA A 650 2.64 -23.27 7.45
C ALA A 650 2.58 -24.19 8.69
N ALA A 651 2.42 -25.50 8.48
CA ALA A 651 2.48 -26.51 9.54
C ALA A 651 3.90 -26.72 10.08
N LEU A 652 4.92 -26.71 9.20
CA LEU A 652 6.33 -26.82 9.60
C LEU A 652 6.84 -25.50 10.21
N SER A 653 6.38 -24.35 9.71
CA SER A 653 6.81 -23.04 10.22
C SER A 653 6.31 -22.77 11.65
N LYS A 654 5.08 -23.22 11.98
CA LYS A 654 4.56 -23.16 13.36
C LYS A 654 5.36 -24.00 14.36
N LEU A 655 6.02 -25.06 13.88
CA LEU A 655 6.73 -26.03 14.70
C LEU A 655 8.21 -25.66 14.86
N LEU A 656 8.90 -25.30 13.77
CA LEU A 656 10.31 -24.90 13.80
C LEU A 656 10.51 -23.44 14.23
N GLY A 657 9.41 -22.70 14.37
CA GLY A 657 9.40 -21.29 14.69
C GLY A 657 9.80 -20.41 13.50
N ASP A 658 9.34 -19.16 13.53
CA ASP A 658 9.79 -18.14 12.59
C ASP A 658 11.06 -17.49 13.15
N GLY A 659 12.24 -18.05 12.81
CA GLY A 659 13.55 -17.64 13.31
C GLY A 659 14.46 -17.04 12.23
N VAL A 660 15.75 -16.86 12.52
CA VAL A 660 16.74 -16.32 11.54
C VAL A 660 16.90 -17.22 10.31
N ALA A 661 16.67 -18.52 10.44
CA ALA A 661 16.74 -19.44 9.31
C ALA A 661 15.62 -19.16 8.27
N SER A 662 14.40 -18.90 8.73
CA SER A 662 13.21 -18.73 7.87
C SER A 662 12.88 -17.29 7.49
N HIS A 663 13.26 -16.31 8.33
CA HIS A 663 13.03 -14.89 8.03
C HIS A 663 13.83 -14.42 6.80
N GLU A 664 13.25 -13.46 6.09
CA GLU A 664 13.84 -12.76 4.94
C GLU A 664 13.79 -11.24 5.15
N GLY A 665 14.53 -10.50 4.33
CA GLY A 665 14.50 -9.03 4.30
C GLY A 665 14.83 -8.37 5.65
N GLU A 666 14.11 -7.30 5.98
CA GLU A 666 14.35 -6.51 7.21
C GLU A 666 14.24 -7.34 8.50
N LYS A 667 13.30 -8.28 8.58
CA LYS A 667 13.15 -9.14 9.77
C LYS A 667 14.40 -9.99 10.00
N TRP A 668 14.96 -10.54 8.93
CA TRP A 668 16.21 -11.29 8.99
C TRP A 668 17.38 -10.41 9.43
N VAL A 669 17.53 -9.22 8.85
CA VAL A 669 18.60 -8.27 9.19
C VAL A 669 18.51 -7.87 10.66
N LYS A 670 17.31 -7.53 11.13
CA LYS A 670 17.07 -7.15 12.53
C LYS A 670 17.42 -8.28 13.49
N HIS A 671 16.92 -9.49 13.25
CA HIS A 671 17.21 -10.64 14.12
C HIS A 671 18.69 -11.00 14.10
N ARG A 672 19.34 -10.93 12.93
CA ARG A 672 20.78 -11.22 12.81
C ARG A 672 21.63 -10.16 13.51
N ARG A 673 21.26 -8.88 13.45
CA ARG A 673 21.93 -7.80 14.19
C ARG A 673 21.85 -8.00 15.70
N ILE A 674 20.73 -8.53 16.20
CA ILE A 674 20.54 -8.83 17.63
C ILE A 674 21.34 -10.06 18.05
N LEU A 675 21.35 -11.12 17.23
CA LEU A 675 22.00 -12.40 17.60
C LEU A 675 23.50 -12.43 17.34
N ASN A 676 24.01 -11.75 16.30
CA ASN A 676 25.43 -11.80 15.93
C ASN A 676 26.40 -11.51 17.10
N PRO A 677 26.16 -10.53 17.99
CA PRO A 677 27.03 -10.29 19.14
C PRO A 677 27.19 -11.51 20.05
N ALA A 678 26.16 -12.34 20.22
CA ALA A 678 26.23 -13.54 21.06
C ALA A 678 27.26 -14.58 20.55
N PHE A 679 27.52 -14.57 19.24
CA PHE A 679 28.51 -15.45 18.59
C PHE A 679 29.87 -14.78 18.38
N HIS A 680 30.10 -13.60 18.98
CA HIS A 680 31.41 -12.95 18.95
C HIS A 680 32.44 -13.75 19.77
N ARG A 681 33.71 -13.75 19.35
CA ARG A 681 34.80 -14.53 19.97
C ARG A 681 34.85 -14.40 21.51
N GLU A 682 34.70 -13.19 22.02
CA GLU A 682 34.73 -12.93 23.48
C GLU A 682 33.54 -13.51 24.24
N ASN A 683 32.35 -13.58 23.62
CA ASN A 683 31.18 -14.22 24.22
C ASN A 683 31.27 -15.75 24.14
N LEU A 684 31.81 -16.28 23.04
CA LEU A 684 32.09 -17.72 22.92
C LEU A 684 33.11 -18.20 23.96
N LYS A 685 34.14 -17.41 24.27
CA LYS A 685 35.10 -17.72 25.35
C LYS A 685 34.40 -17.92 26.70
N ARG A 686 33.37 -17.13 27.00
CA ARG A 686 32.59 -17.25 28.24
C ARG A 686 31.75 -18.53 28.29
N MET A 687 31.46 -19.15 27.15
CA MET A 687 30.73 -20.41 27.07
C MET A 687 31.64 -21.64 27.17
N LEU A 688 32.97 -21.48 27.04
CA LEU A 688 33.92 -22.60 27.09
C LEU A 688 33.84 -23.46 28.37
N PRO A 689 33.68 -22.89 29.58
CA PRO A 689 33.53 -23.72 30.79
C PRO A 689 32.30 -24.61 30.73
N VAL A 690 31.19 -24.12 30.14
CA VAL A 690 29.97 -24.91 29.93
C VAL A 690 30.24 -26.05 28.95
N PHE A 691 31.01 -25.79 27.89
CA PHE A 691 31.34 -26.82 26.90
C PHE A 691 32.22 -27.91 27.53
N SER A 692 33.21 -27.52 28.34
CA SER A 692 34.07 -28.47 29.07
C SER A 692 33.25 -29.34 30.01
N ALA A 693 32.39 -28.73 30.81
CA ALA A 693 31.52 -29.45 31.75
C ALA A 693 30.61 -30.45 31.04
N CYS A 694 29.98 -30.08 29.92
CA CYS A 694 29.14 -31.02 29.16
C CYS A 694 29.95 -32.20 28.58
N CYS A 695 31.19 -31.95 28.13
CA CYS A 695 32.08 -33.00 27.66
C CYS A 695 32.53 -33.92 28.80
N GLU A 696 32.89 -33.36 29.95
CA GLU A 696 33.26 -34.10 31.16
C GLU A 696 32.10 -34.99 31.63
N ASP A 697 30.86 -34.47 31.66
CA ASP A 697 29.66 -35.23 32.00
C ASP A 697 29.44 -36.43 31.05
N MET A 698 29.62 -36.21 29.74
CA MET A 698 29.51 -37.30 28.75
C MET A 698 30.61 -38.36 28.94
N VAL A 699 31.86 -37.93 29.12
CA VAL A 699 33.00 -38.83 29.31
C VAL A 699 32.85 -39.60 30.62
N SER A 700 32.39 -38.98 31.70
CA SER A 700 32.10 -39.67 32.96
C SER A 700 31.09 -40.79 32.77
N ARG A 701 29.99 -40.54 32.05
CA ARG A 701 28.99 -41.59 31.74
C ARG A 701 29.58 -42.75 30.94
N TRP A 702 30.50 -42.47 30.02
CA TRP A 702 31.19 -43.51 29.26
C TRP A 702 32.13 -44.33 30.15
N VAL A 703 32.85 -43.68 31.07
CA VAL A 703 33.70 -44.36 32.07
C VAL A 703 32.88 -45.24 32.99
N ASP A 704 31.72 -44.76 33.45
CA ASP A 704 30.80 -45.52 34.30
C ASP A 704 30.17 -46.73 33.57
N SER A 705 30.16 -46.70 32.24
CA SER A 705 29.61 -47.76 31.38
C SER A 705 30.65 -48.82 30.99
N LEU A 706 31.91 -48.68 31.42
CA LEU A 706 32.96 -49.65 31.12
C LEU A 706 32.70 -51.00 31.80
N GLY A 707 32.83 -52.07 31.03
CA GLY A 707 32.80 -53.44 31.53
C GLY A 707 34.06 -53.80 32.32
N PRO A 708 34.10 -55.01 32.92
CA PRO A 708 35.25 -55.49 33.70
C PRO A 708 36.58 -55.57 32.94
N ASP A 709 36.51 -55.63 31.60
CA ASP A 709 37.63 -55.63 30.65
C ASP A 709 38.09 -54.22 30.24
N GLY A 710 37.43 -53.17 30.77
CA GLY A 710 37.71 -51.78 30.42
C GLY A 710 37.17 -51.35 29.06
N SER A 711 36.22 -52.08 28.47
CA SER A 711 35.58 -51.73 27.19
C SER A 711 34.07 -51.53 27.33
N CYS A 712 33.46 -50.73 26.45
CA CYS A 712 32.01 -50.59 26.34
C CYS A 712 31.58 -50.42 24.88
N GLU A 713 30.39 -50.93 24.53
CA GLU A 713 29.76 -50.69 23.24
C GLU A 713 28.86 -49.45 23.34
N LEU A 714 29.06 -48.49 22.44
CA LEU A 714 28.36 -47.21 22.46
C LEU A 714 27.78 -46.89 21.08
N ASP A 715 26.52 -46.46 21.06
CA ASP A 715 25.96 -45.78 19.89
C ASP A 715 26.36 -44.30 19.94
N VAL A 716 27.30 -43.93 19.07
CA VAL A 716 27.89 -42.59 19.02
C VAL A 716 26.86 -41.53 18.64
N TRP A 717 25.83 -41.88 17.85
CA TRP A 717 24.91 -40.88 17.29
C TRP A 717 24.00 -40.24 18.35
N PRO A 718 23.27 -41.00 19.20
CA PRO A 718 22.48 -40.44 20.30
C PRO A 718 23.35 -39.70 21.33
N GLU A 719 24.55 -40.20 21.62
CA GLU A 719 25.45 -39.60 22.62
C GLU A 719 25.95 -38.21 22.19
N LEU A 720 26.43 -38.06 20.95
CA LEU A 720 26.86 -36.75 20.44
C LEU A 720 25.69 -35.78 20.26
N GLN A 721 24.50 -36.32 19.94
CA GLN A 721 23.29 -35.51 19.87
C GLN A 721 22.87 -35.00 21.25
N ALA A 722 22.96 -35.84 22.29
CA ALA A 722 22.71 -35.45 23.68
C ALA A 722 23.71 -34.37 24.12
N LEU A 723 25.02 -34.58 23.89
CA LEU A 723 26.05 -33.59 24.18
C LEU A 723 25.76 -32.23 23.53
N SER A 724 25.41 -32.22 22.24
CA SER A 724 25.09 -30.98 21.52
C SER A 724 23.85 -30.29 22.09
N GLY A 725 22.84 -31.07 22.48
CA GLY A 725 21.64 -30.56 23.15
C GLY A 725 21.94 -29.99 24.54
N ASP A 726 22.77 -30.65 25.34
CA ASP A 726 23.27 -30.19 26.64
C ASP A 726 23.98 -28.85 26.53
N VAL A 727 24.91 -28.75 25.58
CA VAL A 727 25.66 -27.53 25.33
C VAL A 727 24.73 -26.37 25.00
N ILE A 728 23.79 -26.57 24.07
CA ILE A 728 22.84 -25.50 23.68
C ILE A 728 21.93 -25.13 24.85
N SER A 729 21.41 -26.10 25.58
CA SER A 729 20.48 -25.87 26.71
C SER A 729 21.15 -25.06 27.82
N ARG A 730 22.36 -25.45 28.24
CA ARG A 730 23.09 -24.78 29.30
C ARG A 730 23.64 -23.42 28.85
N ALA A 731 24.21 -23.32 27.64
CA ALA A 731 24.86 -22.10 27.18
C ALA A 731 23.89 -21.02 26.68
N ALA A 732 22.76 -21.40 26.06
CA ALA A 732 21.82 -20.44 25.47
C ALA A 732 20.62 -20.14 26.37
N PHE A 733 20.20 -21.09 27.22
CA PHE A 733 18.95 -20.99 27.98
C PHE A 733 19.14 -21.13 29.50
N SER A 734 20.38 -21.39 29.96
CA SER A 734 20.69 -21.62 31.38
C SER A 734 19.81 -22.71 32.02
N CYS A 735 19.39 -23.69 31.23
CA CYS A 735 18.59 -24.83 31.67
C CYS A 735 19.33 -26.15 31.45
N SER A 736 18.89 -27.20 32.16
CA SER A 736 19.43 -28.55 31.99
C SER A 736 18.91 -29.17 30.69
N TYR A 737 19.67 -30.11 30.11
CA TYR A 737 19.20 -30.86 28.95
C TYR A 737 17.90 -31.60 29.22
N HIS A 738 17.69 -32.13 30.43
CA HIS A 738 16.46 -32.82 30.78
C HIS A 738 15.20 -31.94 30.66
N GLU A 739 15.31 -30.63 30.87
CA GLU A 739 14.21 -29.67 30.70
C GLU A 739 13.94 -29.36 29.22
N GLY A 740 14.96 -29.39 28.36
CA GLY A 740 14.85 -29.13 26.91
C GLY A 740 14.72 -30.38 26.02
N ARG A 741 15.02 -31.58 26.55
CA ARG A 741 15.17 -32.86 25.84
C ARG A 741 13.95 -33.20 24.99
N ARG A 742 12.74 -32.95 25.53
CA ARG A 742 11.50 -33.25 24.84
C ARG A 742 11.32 -32.46 23.54
N ILE A 743 11.85 -31.23 23.47
CA ILE A 743 11.79 -30.40 22.27
C ILE A 743 12.68 -31.00 21.17
N PHE A 744 13.89 -31.42 21.53
CA PHE A 744 14.83 -32.04 20.60
C PHE A 744 14.33 -33.41 20.11
N GLU A 745 13.80 -34.26 20.99
CA GLU A 745 13.19 -35.56 20.61
C GLU A 745 12.02 -35.39 19.63
N LEU A 746 11.13 -34.41 19.89
CA LEU A 746 10.01 -34.12 19.00
C LEU A 746 10.49 -33.60 17.63
N GLN A 747 11.53 -32.77 17.59
CA GLN A 747 12.13 -32.30 16.34
C GLN A 747 12.78 -33.44 15.55
N VAL A 748 13.44 -34.39 16.22
CA VAL A 748 14.02 -35.58 15.58
C VAL A 748 12.93 -36.43 14.95
N LEU A 749 11.86 -36.76 15.68
CA LEU A 749 10.73 -37.56 15.16
C LEU A 749 10.11 -36.98 13.87
N LEU A 750 10.20 -35.66 13.68
CA LEU A 750 9.69 -34.96 12.50
C LEU A 750 10.67 -34.96 11.31
N LEU A 751 11.97 -35.08 11.59
CA LEU A 751 13.05 -35.08 10.60
C LEU A 751 13.47 -36.51 10.20
N THR A 752 13.30 -37.50 11.08
CA THR A 752 13.45 -38.92 10.73
C THR A 752 12.22 -39.40 9.98
N PRO A 753 12.37 -40.10 8.85
CA PRO A 753 11.26 -40.80 8.23
C PRO A 753 10.72 -41.83 9.22
N ILE A 754 9.42 -41.77 9.48
CA ILE A 754 8.67 -42.86 10.11
C ILE A 754 8.95 -44.11 9.28
N ASN A 755 9.55 -45.13 9.89
CA ASN A 755 9.61 -46.49 9.33
C ASN A 755 8.20 -47.03 9.13
#